data_AF-A0A2T1D2N9-F1
#
_entry.id   AF-A0A2T1D2N9-F1
#
_cell.length_a   1.000
_cell.length_b   1.000
_cell.length_c   1.000
_cell.angle_alpha   90.00
_cell.angle_beta   90.00
_cell.angle_gamma   90.00
#
_symmetry.space_group_name_H-M   'P 1'
#
loop_
_entity.id
_entity.type
_entity.pdbx_description
1 polymer ?
#
loop_
_entity_poly.entity_id
_entity_poly.type
_entity_poly.pdbx_seq_one_letter_code
_entity_poly.pdbx_strand_id
1 'polypeptide(L)'
;MVKYTLLVNRLLEQVGQLSEFKQWQEKGSISKEPVKQLCDALKKHHAEFQGLPHRFYISAKLMVTYTFESWLALQQRRRRKIDGKRRWLNRVEDDIELAKVTDFSPEMIQNRARKILAEIHPSNPVEPEPETSSDNEINEGENCQEEEEMNQPKSLLSCLFDLYDSTEDALTLRAIVHLLKNNGEVNEEDEDPKKLELRLAAKREEIQRLEKQLQGRLPKGRDPTGETTTRFLEEAIKLPEHPTAYPPRFLLNAFYCYALLPMPYIQYGVYLLNAILDEARIVESDFITWRDTIAEHLVNAAKRPNSLPYPLIFGSTSDLVWESESKRKGPNAPDTEGALEQSGAKSSRKRPSKRKRTRLKTQSDERITVRFHGMSQYRFKIYCDRRQLPIFRQFLTDYCTHKALDEENKFSMGLFALRSASLIWKKDKQRPHKRNSSEPVEPLSPWQTHRLYLHCSIDSRLLTAEGTEQVRFQKILQTKRKLEGAKNKEQEILRQKSERQHTESEQDLDDKLKKQRQNVARNQTSLNCLYNPTPPRPSRVRYQGNPNIAIGVSFCRQQLVGVGVIDLQTQQVQEYYSIRRLLINRKVTQVKRGRSVLQLKLKKYRLVNQLCMWKKKNITQRTQQQKQGLCIQNTTESNLRQYLERLVADRIVEVALKHQAGSIVTPQLGEIRESIESAVQAIAKQLFENHREAQQAYAKQFRMDFHRWSYGRLTDCIHSRARQEGILVQAGRQPVEGNLVGKALTIALSGRNLV
;
A
#
# COMPACT_ATOMS: atom_id res chain seq x y z
N MET A 1 26.08 10.32 5.02
CA MET A 1 24.81 9.88 5.63
C MET A 1 24.99 9.29 7.03
N VAL A 2 25.99 8.45 7.28
CA VAL A 2 26.27 7.83 8.60
C VAL A 2 26.37 8.87 9.74
N LYS A 3 27.20 9.91 9.58
CA LYS A 3 27.35 11.01 10.57
C LYS A 3 26.04 11.73 10.95
N TYR A 4 25.11 11.88 9.99
CA TYR A 4 23.81 12.49 10.24
C TYR A 4 22.92 11.59 11.10
N THR A 5 22.90 10.29 10.82
CA THR A 5 22.14 9.33 11.62
C THR A 5 22.68 9.26 13.05
N LEU A 6 24.00 9.30 13.23
CA LEU A 6 24.64 9.36 14.56
C LEU A 6 24.25 10.63 15.33
N LEU A 7 24.23 11.79 14.66
CA LEU A 7 23.77 13.05 15.26
C LEU A 7 22.31 12.94 15.77
N VAL A 8 21.42 12.33 14.98
CA VAL A 8 20.02 12.12 15.38
C VAL A 8 19.93 11.17 16.58
N ASN A 9 20.69 10.06 16.57
CA ASN A 9 20.68 9.11 17.70
C ASN A 9 21.15 9.77 19.00
N ARG A 10 22.22 10.55 18.93
CA ARG A 10 22.77 11.23 20.11
C ARG A 10 21.81 12.27 20.68
N LEU A 11 21.13 13.00 19.81
CA LEU A 11 20.06 13.91 20.21
C LEU A 11 18.88 13.18 20.85
N LEU A 12 18.47 12.02 20.33
CA LEU A 12 17.40 11.22 20.92
C LEU A 12 17.74 10.74 22.34
N GLU A 13 19.00 10.34 22.58
CA GLU A 13 19.48 9.94 23.90
C GLU A 13 19.50 11.09 24.90
N GLN A 14 20.10 12.22 24.52
CA GLN A 14 20.27 13.37 25.41
C GLN A 14 18.94 14.04 25.79
N VAL A 15 17.98 14.10 24.86
CA VAL A 15 16.64 14.66 25.16
C VAL A 15 15.92 13.84 26.23
N GLY A 16 16.12 12.53 26.28
CA GLY A 16 15.53 11.67 27.31
C GLY A 16 16.16 11.82 28.70
N GLN A 17 17.32 12.49 28.80
CA GLN A 17 18.06 12.69 30.05
C GLN A 17 17.82 14.07 30.69
N LEU A 18 17.09 14.96 30.02
CA LEU A 18 16.80 16.30 30.54
C LEU A 18 15.87 16.24 31.77
N SER A 19 16.13 17.08 32.76
CA SER A 19 15.27 17.22 33.96
C SER A 19 13.84 17.67 33.60
N GLU A 20 13.71 18.53 32.59
CA GLU A 20 12.44 19.01 32.03
C GLU A 20 11.61 17.91 31.34
N PHE A 21 12.22 16.77 31.02
CA PHE A 21 11.55 15.69 30.30
C PHE A 21 10.34 15.14 31.05
N LYS A 22 10.38 15.09 32.38
CA LYS A 22 9.24 14.68 33.22
C LYS A 22 8.04 15.62 33.04
N GLN A 23 8.30 16.93 32.99
CA GLN A 23 7.25 17.94 32.76
C GLN A 23 6.64 17.81 31.36
N TRP A 24 7.44 17.46 30.35
CA TRP A 24 6.93 17.23 28.99
C TRP A 24 6.10 15.96 28.89
N GLN A 25 6.40 14.92 29.68
CA GLN A 25 5.55 13.72 29.76
C GLN A 25 4.16 14.02 30.31
N GLU A 26 4.04 14.98 31.23
CA GLU A 26 2.76 15.41 31.79
C GLU A 26 1.99 16.30 30.81
N LYS A 27 2.66 17.33 30.25
CA LYS A 27 2.06 18.26 29.29
C LYS A 27 1.73 17.61 27.94
N GLY A 28 2.49 16.59 27.51
CA GLY A 28 2.31 15.89 26.23
C GLY A 28 2.99 16.58 25.03
N SER A 29 3.75 17.64 25.28
CA SER A 29 4.43 18.47 24.26
C SER A 29 5.86 18.80 24.68
N ILE A 30 6.77 18.89 23.71
CA ILE A 30 8.19 19.22 23.91
C ILE A 30 8.50 20.65 23.42
N SER A 31 9.32 21.40 24.16
CA SER A 31 9.82 22.70 23.70
C SER A 31 10.93 22.52 22.66
N LYS A 32 10.96 23.39 21.65
CA LYS A 32 11.98 23.36 20.57
C LYS A 32 13.33 23.93 21.01
N GLU A 33 13.36 24.75 22.05
CA GLU A 33 14.56 25.46 22.50
C GLU A 33 15.63 24.54 23.11
N PRO A 34 15.29 23.58 23.99
CA PRO A 34 16.29 22.67 24.57
C PRO A 34 16.90 21.74 23.52
N VAL A 35 16.11 21.27 22.55
CA VAL A 35 16.61 20.47 21.42
C VAL A 35 17.56 21.30 20.55
N LYS A 36 17.28 22.60 20.40
CA LYS A 36 18.15 23.53 19.67
C LYS A 36 19.49 23.70 20.41
N GLN A 37 19.46 23.94 21.71
CA GLN A 37 20.65 24.09 22.56
C GLN A 37 21.52 22.84 22.55
N LEU A 38 20.93 21.64 22.70
CA LEU A 38 21.66 20.37 22.63
C LEU A 38 22.34 20.17 21.27
N CYS A 39 21.65 20.45 20.17
CA CYS A 39 22.22 20.30 18.84
C CYS A 39 23.34 21.32 18.56
N ASP A 40 23.22 22.55 19.07
CA ASP A 40 24.25 23.57 18.94
C ASP A 40 25.48 23.26 19.82
N ALA A 41 25.29 22.64 21.00
CA ALA A 41 26.37 22.11 21.82
C ALA A 41 27.10 20.93 21.13
N LEU A 42 26.35 19.98 20.56
CA LEU A 42 26.92 18.85 19.82
C LEU A 42 27.73 19.30 18.60
N LYS A 43 27.29 20.38 17.93
CA LYS A 43 28.03 20.99 16.82
C LYS A 43 29.38 21.59 17.26
N LYS A 44 29.47 22.13 18.47
CA LYS A 44 30.69 22.78 19.00
C LYS A 44 31.67 21.80 19.64
N HIS A 45 31.18 20.85 20.44
CA HIS A 45 32.03 20.03 21.31
C HIS A 45 32.49 18.69 20.71
N HIS A 46 31.85 18.19 19.65
CA HIS A 46 32.22 16.90 19.04
C HIS A 46 32.81 17.08 17.65
N ALA A 47 34.09 16.72 17.49
CA ALA A 47 34.80 16.76 16.21
C ALA A 47 34.11 15.89 15.11
N GLU A 48 33.43 14.82 15.50
CA GLU A 48 32.74 13.90 14.59
C GLU A 48 31.62 14.54 13.77
N PHE A 49 30.98 15.57 14.33
CA PHE A 49 29.87 16.29 13.70
C PHE A 49 30.31 17.58 13.02
N GLN A 50 31.59 17.94 13.05
CA GLN A 50 32.12 19.10 12.33
C GLN A 50 32.15 18.81 10.81
N GLY A 51 31.81 19.82 10.00
CA GLY A 51 31.78 19.73 8.53
C GLY A 51 30.46 19.24 7.91
N LEU A 52 29.41 18.99 8.70
CA LEU A 52 28.08 18.68 8.13
C LEU A 52 27.43 19.94 7.52
N PRO A 53 26.77 19.84 6.35
CA PRO A 53 26.02 20.96 5.80
C PRO A 53 24.89 21.43 6.72
N HIS A 54 24.66 22.74 6.80
CA HIS A 54 23.72 23.36 7.75
C HIS A 54 22.31 22.72 7.74
N ARG A 55 21.82 22.35 6.55
CA ARG A 55 20.54 21.66 6.34
C ARG A 55 20.38 20.37 7.17
N PHE A 56 21.46 19.65 7.45
CA PHE A 56 21.40 18.41 8.23
C PHE A 56 21.14 18.67 9.71
N TYR A 57 21.63 19.75 10.28
CA TYR A 57 21.31 20.11 11.67
C TYR A 57 19.85 20.55 11.80
N ILE A 58 19.32 21.32 10.83
CA ILE A 58 17.89 21.69 10.79
C ILE A 58 17.02 20.43 10.71
N SER A 59 17.37 19.52 9.80
CA SER A 59 16.66 18.25 9.64
C SER A 59 16.72 17.39 10.90
N ALA A 60 17.88 17.30 11.57
CA ALA A 60 18.03 16.54 12.81
C ALA A 60 17.18 17.13 13.94
N LYS A 61 17.19 18.46 14.13
CA LYS A 61 16.34 19.17 15.11
C LYS A 61 14.86 18.84 14.86
N LEU A 62 14.37 19.04 13.64
CA LEU A 62 12.97 18.79 13.28
C LEU A 62 12.57 17.32 13.48
N MET A 63 13.42 16.39 13.06
CA MET A 63 13.14 14.96 13.16
C MET A 63 13.05 14.52 14.64
N VAL A 64 13.96 14.98 15.50
CA VAL A 64 13.97 14.65 16.93
C VAL A 64 12.75 15.26 17.62
N THR A 65 12.46 16.54 17.38
CA THR A 65 11.28 17.21 17.93
C THR A 65 10.00 16.48 17.52
N TYR A 66 9.80 16.21 16.23
CA TYR A 66 8.60 15.50 15.75
C TYR A 66 8.48 14.09 16.34
N THR A 67 9.60 13.38 16.48
CA THR A 67 9.61 12.03 17.07
C THR A 67 9.16 12.08 18.53
N PHE A 68 9.68 13.01 19.33
CA PHE A 68 9.25 13.16 20.73
C PHE A 68 7.84 13.72 20.87
N GLU A 69 7.42 14.70 20.06
CA GLU A 69 6.02 15.17 20.03
C GLU A 69 5.06 14.00 19.79
N SER A 70 5.35 13.15 18.80
CA SER A 70 4.52 11.99 18.50
C SER A 70 4.52 10.96 19.63
N TRP A 71 5.67 10.72 20.27
CA TRP A 71 5.80 9.77 21.37
C TRP A 71 5.11 10.27 22.64
N LEU A 72 5.29 11.54 23.01
CA LEU A 72 4.65 12.17 24.17
C LEU A 72 3.14 12.21 24.02
N ALA A 73 2.62 12.55 22.84
CA ALA A 73 1.18 12.50 22.55
C ALA A 73 0.61 11.07 22.71
N LEU A 74 1.36 10.05 22.27
CA LEU A 74 0.97 8.64 22.48
C LEU A 74 0.98 8.25 23.95
N GLN A 75 2.00 8.68 24.72
CA GLN A 75 2.08 8.41 26.15
C GLN A 75 0.94 9.10 26.93
N GLN A 76 0.66 10.37 26.62
CA GLN A 76 -0.45 11.10 27.23
C GLN A 76 -1.80 10.44 26.92
N ARG A 77 -2.00 9.99 25.68
CA ARG A 77 -3.22 9.23 25.32
C ARG A 77 -3.34 7.92 26.08
N ARG A 78 -2.23 7.21 26.32
CA ARG A 78 -2.21 5.97 27.12
C ARG A 78 -2.51 6.26 28.59
N ARG A 79 -1.94 7.32 29.17
CA ARG A 79 -2.25 7.78 30.54
C ARG A 79 -3.75 8.08 30.68
N ARG A 80 -4.31 8.92 29.80
CA ARG A 80 -5.75 9.22 29.78
C ARG A 80 -6.62 7.95 29.65
N LYS A 81 -6.18 6.95 28.89
CA LYS A 81 -6.88 5.65 28.79
C LYS A 81 -6.80 4.83 30.07
N ILE A 82 -5.66 4.83 30.75
CA ILE A 82 -5.50 4.18 32.05
C ILE A 82 -6.37 4.88 33.08
N ASP A 83 -6.29 6.21 33.15
CA ASP A 83 -7.05 7.02 34.11
C ASP A 83 -8.55 6.82 33.91
N GLY A 84 -9.04 6.89 32.66
CA GLY A 84 -10.46 6.63 32.38
C GLY A 84 -10.92 5.22 32.75
N LYS A 85 -10.05 4.21 32.58
CA LYS A 85 -10.37 2.83 32.96
C LYS A 85 -10.30 2.58 34.46
N ARG A 86 -9.34 3.20 35.16
CA ARG A 86 -9.23 3.17 36.62
C ARG A 86 -10.44 3.86 37.24
N ARG A 87 -10.82 5.04 36.75
CA ARG A 87 -12.05 5.73 37.18
C ARG A 87 -13.28 4.84 37.01
N TRP A 88 -13.47 4.26 35.82
CA TRP A 88 -14.58 3.33 35.58
C TRP A 88 -14.55 2.12 36.53
N LEU A 89 -13.39 1.51 36.74
CA LEU A 89 -13.23 0.34 37.60
C LEU A 89 -13.53 0.66 39.06
N ASN A 90 -12.99 1.76 39.58
CA ASN A 90 -13.27 2.22 40.94
C ASN A 90 -14.77 2.47 41.13
N ARG A 91 -15.45 3.12 40.17
CA ARG A 91 -16.90 3.40 40.30
C ARG A 91 -17.75 2.13 40.30
N VAL A 92 -17.35 1.10 39.56
CA VAL A 92 -18.05 -0.18 39.56
C VAL A 92 -17.77 -0.97 40.84
N GLU A 93 -16.57 -0.85 41.42
CA GLU A 93 -16.23 -1.45 42.71
C GLU A 93 -16.99 -0.76 43.87
N ASP A 94 -17.06 0.58 43.87
CA ASP A 94 -17.87 1.37 44.80
C ASP A 94 -19.36 0.94 44.78
N ASP A 95 -19.93 0.69 43.59
CA ASP A 95 -21.31 0.19 43.44
C ASP A 95 -21.51 -1.23 43.99
N ILE A 96 -20.52 -2.11 43.87
CA ILE A 96 -20.58 -3.46 44.47
C ILE A 96 -20.59 -3.35 46.01
N GLU A 97 -19.90 -2.37 46.58
CA GLU A 97 -19.91 -2.10 48.01
C GLU A 97 -21.24 -1.47 48.45
N LEU A 98 -21.75 -0.48 47.71
CA LEU A 98 -23.05 0.15 47.96
C LEU A 98 -24.21 -0.84 47.81
N ALA A 99 -24.11 -1.80 46.89
CA ALA A 99 -25.12 -2.84 46.70
C ALA A 99 -25.24 -3.80 47.88
N LYS A 100 -24.21 -3.91 48.73
CA LYS A 100 -24.27 -4.71 49.97
C LYS A 100 -24.98 -3.99 51.12
N VAL A 101 -25.09 -2.66 51.04
CA VAL A 101 -25.64 -1.80 52.09
C VAL A 101 -27.05 -1.28 51.73
N THR A 102 -27.44 -1.34 50.45
CA THR A 102 -28.68 -0.72 49.94
C THR A 102 -29.60 -1.72 49.24
N ASP A 103 -30.88 -1.73 49.64
CA ASP A 103 -31.91 -2.64 49.12
C ASP A 103 -32.71 -2.05 47.94
N PHE A 104 -32.06 -1.33 47.03
CA PHE A 104 -32.75 -0.73 45.88
C PHE A 104 -33.15 -1.80 44.85
N SER A 105 -34.42 -1.82 44.48
CA SER A 105 -34.93 -2.65 43.38
C SER A 105 -34.30 -2.25 42.04
N PRO A 106 -33.99 -3.20 41.13
CA PRO A 106 -33.45 -2.90 39.80
C PRO A 106 -34.32 -1.93 39.00
N GLU A 107 -35.65 -2.00 39.17
CA GLU A 107 -36.59 -1.07 38.52
C GLU A 107 -36.41 0.38 38.99
N MET A 108 -36.08 0.59 40.27
CA MET A 108 -35.83 1.93 40.82
C MET A 108 -34.57 2.54 40.22
N ILE A 109 -33.52 1.74 40.07
CA ILE A 109 -32.24 2.14 39.49
C ILE A 109 -32.42 2.49 38.00
N GLN A 110 -33.14 1.65 37.24
CA GLN A 110 -33.44 1.88 35.83
C GLN A 110 -34.28 3.14 35.61
N ASN A 111 -35.32 3.35 36.42
CA ASN A 111 -36.17 4.53 36.32
C ASN A 111 -35.41 5.82 36.64
N ARG A 112 -34.51 5.79 37.63
CA ARG A 112 -33.63 6.93 37.92
C ARG A 112 -32.62 7.16 36.80
N ALA A 113 -32.04 6.10 36.22
CA ALA A 113 -31.13 6.20 35.07
C ALA A 113 -31.79 6.84 33.84
N ARG A 114 -33.05 6.48 33.53
CA ARG A 114 -33.83 7.12 32.45
C ARG A 114 -34.04 8.63 32.69
N LYS A 115 -34.31 9.03 33.94
CA LYS A 115 -34.42 10.45 34.31
C LYS A 115 -33.11 11.22 34.11
N ILE A 116 -31.98 10.63 34.52
CA ILE A 116 -30.65 11.23 34.34
C ILE A 116 -30.30 11.42 32.85
N LEU A 117 -30.63 10.44 31.99
CA LEU A 117 -30.42 10.59 30.55
C LEU A 117 -31.29 11.71 29.94
N ALA A 118 -32.52 11.89 30.42
CA ALA A 118 -33.40 12.97 29.99
C ALA A 118 -32.90 14.36 30.45
N GLU A 119 -32.29 14.44 31.64
CA GLU A 119 -31.68 15.67 32.16
C GLU A 119 -30.42 16.08 31.36
N ILE A 120 -29.63 15.11 30.88
CA ILE A 120 -28.40 15.36 30.09
C ILE A 120 -28.70 15.69 28.61
N HIS A 121 -29.83 15.21 28.07
CA HIS A 121 -30.27 15.47 26.69
C HIS A 121 -31.58 16.28 26.62
N PRO A 122 -31.56 17.61 26.81
CA PRO A 122 -32.68 18.44 26.42
C PRO A 122 -32.70 18.54 24.88
N SER A 123 -33.64 17.88 24.21
CA SER A 123 -33.94 18.10 22.78
C SER A 123 -35.43 17.92 22.51
N ASN A 124 -36.13 19.06 22.48
CA ASN A 124 -37.38 19.44 21.81
C ASN A 124 -38.32 18.33 21.28
N PRO A 125 -39.61 18.33 21.67
CA PRO A 125 -40.67 17.77 20.85
C PRO A 125 -41.01 18.72 19.68
N VAL A 126 -41.16 18.12 18.50
CA VAL A 126 -41.58 18.73 17.23
C VAL A 126 -43.10 18.91 17.21
N GLU A 127 -43.60 20.07 16.72
CA GLU A 127 -44.79 20.22 15.86
C GLU A 127 -44.74 21.58 15.09
N PRO A 128 -45.49 21.79 13.97
CA PRO A 128 -45.02 22.49 12.76
C PRO A 128 -45.57 23.93 12.53
N GLU A 129 -44.70 24.79 11.92
CA GLU A 129 -44.86 25.97 11.00
C GLU A 129 -46.02 27.00 11.17
N PRO A 130 -45.90 28.31 10.76
CA PRO A 130 -45.19 28.82 9.57
C PRO A 130 -44.50 30.23 9.62
N GLU A 131 -43.69 30.47 8.57
CA GLU A 131 -43.26 31.71 7.89
C GLU A 131 -43.26 33.09 8.60
N THR A 132 -42.14 33.84 8.52
CA THR A 132 -42.08 35.15 7.83
C THR A 132 -40.65 35.76 7.78
N SER A 133 -40.47 36.53 6.71
CA SER A 133 -39.34 37.32 6.19
C SER A 133 -38.70 38.36 7.12
N SER A 134 -37.42 38.68 6.93
CA SER A 134 -36.92 39.99 6.45
C SER A 134 -35.40 40.17 6.62
N ASP A 135 -34.85 41.07 5.81
CA ASP A 135 -33.46 41.27 5.42
C ASP A 135 -32.58 42.07 6.41
N ASN A 136 -31.29 42.15 6.05
CA ASN A 136 -30.28 43.17 6.38
C ASN A 136 -29.61 43.10 7.77
N GLU A 137 -28.34 43.43 7.99
CA GLU A 137 -27.20 43.82 7.15
C GLU A 137 -25.94 43.71 8.03
N ILE A 138 -24.81 43.87 7.37
CA ILE A 138 -23.42 43.86 7.83
C ILE A 138 -23.16 44.74 9.07
N ASN A 139 -22.36 44.22 10.02
CA ASN A 139 -21.42 45.05 10.78
C ASN A 139 -20.10 44.27 10.98
N GLU A 140 -19.03 44.78 10.39
CA GLU A 140 -17.64 44.45 10.70
C GLU A 140 -17.17 45.36 11.86
N GLY A 141 -16.38 44.82 12.79
CA GLY A 141 -15.60 45.65 13.71
C GLY A 141 -15.27 45.04 15.06
N GLU A 142 -14.05 44.52 15.16
CA GLU A 142 -13.15 44.62 16.34
C GLU A 142 -13.27 43.63 17.52
N ASN A 143 -12.12 42.96 17.75
CA ASN A 143 -11.54 42.43 19.00
C ASN A 143 -12.44 41.74 20.04
N CYS A 144 -12.19 40.44 20.23
CA CYS A 144 -11.83 39.85 21.53
C CYS A 144 -11.34 38.41 21.31
N GLN A 145 -10.02 38.25 21.28
CA GLN A 145 -9.41 36.98 21.66
C GLN A 145 -9.54 36.84 23.18
N GLU A 146 -9.67 35.60 23.64
CA GLU A 146 -9.85 35.17 25.05
C GLU A 146 -11.31 35.14 25.52
N GLU A 147 -12.09 34.13 25.08
CA GLU A 147 -13.21 33.54 25.85
C GLU A 147 -13.87 32.31 25.18
N GLU A 148 -13.51 31.93 23.95
CA GLU A 148 -14.18 30.82 23.21
C GLU A 148 -13.57 29.40 23.36
N GLU A 149 -12.97 29.03 24.50
CA GLU A 149 -12.54 27.62 24.75
C GLU A 149 -13.57 26.76 25.52
N MET A 150 -14.69 27.32 26.00
CA MET A 150 -15.60 26.63 26.93
C MET A 150 -16.75 25.83 26.30
N ASN A 151 -17.02 25.90 24.99
CA ASN A 151 -18.22 25.31 24.39
C ASN A 151 -17.92 24.26 23.30
N GLN A 152 -17.29 23.14 23.68
CA GLN A 152 -17.48 21.87 22.97
C GLN A 152 -18.48 21.00 23.75
N PRO A 153 -19.42 20.31 23.10
CA PRO A 153 -20.35 19.43 23.80
C PRO A 153 -19.56 18.32 24.51
N LYS A 154 -19.55 18.35 25.84
CA LYS A 154 -18.94 17.31 26.66
C LYS A 154 -19.55 15.95 26.27
N SER A 155 -18.68 14.94 26.10
CA SER A 155 -19.13 13.56 25.85
C SER A 155 -20.05 13.10 26.98
N LEU A 156 -21.15 12.41 26.66
CA LEU A 156 -22.12 11.87 27.64
C LEU A 156 -21.45 11.15 28.82
N LEU A 157 -20.42 10.33 28.55
CA LEU A 157 -19.65 9.65 29.60
C LEU A 157 -18.90 10.62 30.54
N SER A 158 -18.42 11.76 30.03
CA SER A 158 -17.77 12.79 30.85
C SER A 158 -18.79 13.46 31.77
N CYS A 159 -19.99 13.77 31.24
CA CYS A 159 -21.08 14.31 32.06
C CYS A 159 -21.51 13.32 33.15
N LEU A 160 -21.56 12.01 32.85
CA LEU A 160 -21.87 11.00 33.86
C LEU A 160 -20.80 10.89 34.95
N PHE A 161 -19.52 10.98 34.60
CA PHE A 161 -18.45 11.02 35.61
C PHE A 161 -18.48 12.30 36.45
N ASP A 162 -18.67 13.47 35.81
CA ASP A 162 -18.80 14.76 36.51
C ASP A 162 -20.01 14.75 37.47
N LEU A 163 -21.14 14.17 37.03
CA LEU A 163 -22.34 14.02 37.87
C LEU A 163 -22.11 13.08 39.04
N TYR A 164 -21.48 11.93 38.82
CA TYR A 164 -21.14 10.98 39.90
C TYR A 164 -20.28 11.65 40.98
N ASP A 165 -19.30 12.44 40.58
CA ASP A 165 -18.39 13.13 41.51
C ASP A 165 -19.10 14.27 42.29
N SER A 166 -20.25 14.75 41.82
CA SER A 166 -21.02 15.86 42.42
C SER A 166 -22.22 15.42 43.27
N THR A 167 -22.66 14.18 43.15
CA THR A 167 -23.87 13.68 43.83
C THR A 167 -23.54 12.78 45.00
N GLU A 168 -24.18 12.99 46.15
CA GLU A 168 -24.02 12.14 47.34
C GLU A 168 -25.19 11.13 47.50
N ASP A 169 -26.24 11.25 46.69
CA ASP A 169 -27.42 10.38 46.75
C ASP A 169 -27.11 8.96 46.22
N ALA A 170 -27.23 7.96 47.10
CA ALA A 170 -26.92 6.56 46.81
C ALA A 170 -27.74 5.99 45.64
N LEU A 171 -29.01 6.37 45.48
CA LEU A 171 -29.84 5.88 44.35
C LEU A 171 -29.38 6.48 43.02
N THR A 172 -29.04 7.78 43.02
CA THR A 172 -28.50 8.48 41.86
C THR A 172 -27.12 7.94 41.48
N LEU A 173 -26.24 7.65 42.45
CA LEU A 173 -24.93 7.04 42.24
C LEU A 173 -25.05 5.65 41.57
N ARG A 174 -25.91 4.76 42.09
CA ARG A 174 -26.11 3.43 41.49
C ARG A 174 -26.73 3.52 40.09
N ALA A 175 -27.63 4.47 39.85
CA ALA A 175 -28.19 4.72 38.52
C ALA A 175 -27.14 5.20 37.51
N ILE A 176 -26.20 6.05 37.93
CA ILE A 176 -25.08 6.50 37.08
C ILE A 176 -24.14 5.34 36.78
N VAL A 177 -23.82 4.49 37.77
CA VAL A 177 -22.95 3.32 37.54
C VAL A 177 -23.63 2.31 36.62
N HIS A 178 -24.94 2.10 36.75
CA HIS A 178 -25.71 1.28 35.81
C HIS A 178 -25.57 1.78 34.36
N LEU A 179 -25.65 3.10 34.14
CA LEU A 179 -25.39 3.71 32.83
C LEU A 179 -23.92 3.52 32.40
N LEU A 180 -22.95 3.66 33.29
CA LEU A 180 -21.52 3.46 32.99
C LEU A 180 -21.18 2.00 32.63
N LYS A 181 -21.85 1.01 33.21
CA LYS A 181 -21.71 -0.41 32.86
C LYS A 181 -22.23 -0.71 31.46
N ASN A 182 -23.29 -0.02 31.07
CA ASN A 182 -24.02 -0.23 29.81
C ASN A 182 -23.75 0.84 28.75
N ASN A 183 -22.63 1.57 28.86
CA ASN A 183 -22.19 2.61 27.90
C ASN A 183 -23.21 3.74 27.65
N GLY A 184 -24.03 4.08 28.64
CA GLY A 184 -25.05 5.12 28.55
C GLY A 184 -26.43 4.63 28.11
N GLU A 185 -26.65 3.31 28.02
CA GLU A 185 -27.94 2.70 27.75
C GLU A 185 -28.54 2.09 29.03
N VAL A 186 -29.87 2.06 29.12
CA VAL A 186 -30.57 1.38 30.23
C VAL A 186 -30.88 -0.03 29.76
N ASN A 187 -30.15 -1.02 30.29
CA ASN A 187 -30.45 -2.42 30.03
C ASN A 187 -31.61 -2.89 30.91
N GLU A 188 -32.49 -3.73 30.36
CA GLU A 188 -33.70 -4.24 31.03
C GLU A 188 -33.49 -5.65 31.60
N GLU A 189 -32.42 -6.33 31.21
CA GLU A 189 -32.05 -7.66 31.72
C GLU A 189 -31.22 -7.57 33.02
N ASP A 190 -31.50 -8.46 33.98
CA ASP A 190 -30.71 -8.59 35.22
C ASP A 190 -29.26 -9.00 34.91
N GLU A 191 -28.29 -8.32 35.54
CA GLU A 191 -26.86 -8.57 35.32
C GLU A 191 -26.40 -9.91 35.95
N ASP A 192 -25.85 -10.82 35.14
CA ASP A 192 -25.19 -12.03 35.65
C ASP A 192 -23.92 -11.68 36.46
N PRO A 193 -23.82 -12.02 37.76
CA PRO A 193 -22.68 -11.63 38.61
C PRO A 193 -21.35 -12.21 38.10
N LYS A 194 -21.37 -13.44 37.58
CA LYS A 194 -20.18 -14.10 37.00
C LYS A 194 -19.67 -13.40 35.75
N LYS A 195 -20.56 -12.84 34.92
CA LYS A 195 -20.14 -12.07 33.72
C LYS A 195 -19.52 -10.73 34.11
N LEU A 196 -20.01 -10.11 35.18
CA LEU A 196 -19.48 -8.87 35.71
C LEU A 196 -18.06 -9.05 36.28
N GLU A 197 -17.81 -10.11 37.05
CA GLU A 197 -16.47 -10.44 37.57
C GLU A 197 -15.45 -10.69 36.45
N LEU A 198 -15.83 -11.44 35.41
CA LEU A 198 -14.98 -11.65 34.24
C LEU A 198 -14.65 -10.35 33.51
N ARG A 199 -15.62 -9.42 33.43
CA ARG A 199 -15.43 -8.10 32.83
C ARG A 199 -14.49 -7.22 33.65
N LEU A 200 -14.57 -7.28 34.99
CA LEU A 200 -13.64 -6.59 35.89
C LEU A 200 -12.21 -7.14 35.76
N ALA A 201 -12.05 -8.47 35.78
CA ALA A 201 -10.74 -9.12 35.60
C ALA A 201 -10.10 -8.73 34.26
N ALA A 202 -10.87 -8.78 33.17
CA ALA A 202 -10.40 -8.37 31.85
C ALA A 202 -9.97 -6.89 31.81
N LYS A 203 -10.68 -6.00 32.53
CA LYS A 203 -10.33 -4.58 32.63
C LYS A 203 -9.05 -4.35 33.45
N ARG A 204 -8.84 -5.09 34.54
CA ARG A 204 -7.60 -5.07 35.33
C ARG A 204 -6.40 -5.51 34.49
N GLU A 205 -6.52 -6.61 33.74
CA GLU A 205 -5.47 -7.04 32.81
C GLU A 205 -5.18 -6.00 31.72
N GLU A 206 -6.23 -5.35 31.18
CA GLU A 206 -6.07 -4.34 30.16
C GLU A 206 -5.34 -3.09 30.69
N ILE A 207 -5.60 -2.69 31.94
CA ILE A 207 -4.86 -1.64 32.64
C ILE A 207 -3.39 -2.05 32.80
N GLN A 208 -3.11 -3.25 33.32
CA GLN A 208 -1.74 -3.76 33.49
C GLN A 208 -0.97 -3.80 32.15
N ARG A 209 -1.63 -4.20 31.06
CA ARG A 209 -1.03 -4.19 29.72
C ARG A 209 -0.71 -2.76 29.26
N LEU A 210 -1.59 -1.80 29.52
CA LEU A 210 -1.35 -0.39 29.18
C LEU A 210 -0.24 0.21 30.04
N GLU A 211 -0.12 -0.16 31.32
CA GLU A 211 0.97 0.25 32.21
C GLU A 211 2.32 -0.29 31.73
N LYS A 212 2.39 -1.57 31.36
CA LYS A 212 3.57 -2.16 30.71
C LYS A 212 3.93 -1.43 29.41
N GLN A 213 2.94 -0.94 28.67
CA GLN A 213 3.17 -0.12 27.46
C GLN A 213 3.60 1.32 27.78
N LEU A 214 3.18 1.90 28.90
CA LEU A 214 3.67 3.21 29.37
C LEU A 214 5.15 3.14 29.74
N GLN A 215 5.59 2.04 30.36
CA GLN A 215 7.00 1.72 30.62
C GLN A 215 7.81 1.44 29.33
N GLY A 216 7.19 1.57 28.16
CA GLY A 216 7.84 1.38 26.86
C GLY A 216 9.07 2.27 26.67
N ARG A 217 10.04 1.72 25.94
CA ARG A 217 11.36 2.32 25.71
C ARG A 217 11.25 3.70 25.03
N LEU A 218 12.21 4.58 25.35
CA LEU A 218 12.43 5.86 24.66
C LEU A 218 12.58 5.65 23.14
N PRO A 219 12.22 6.64 22.30
CA PRO A 219 12.46 6.57 20.87
C PRO A 219 13.94 6.31 20.57
N LYS A 220 14.23 5.26 19.79
CA LYS A 220 15.59 4.92 19.34
C LYS A 220 15.72 5.19 17.84
N GLY A 221 16.85 5.72 17.43
CA GLY A 221 17.16 5.89 16.02
C GLY A 221 17.77 4.64 15.39
N ARG A 222 18.15 4.72 14.12
CA ARG A 222 18.72 3.58 13.37
C ARG A 222 20.18 3.43 13.73
N ASP A 223 20.68 2.20 13.81
CA ASP A 223 22.10 1.90 13.94
C ASP A 223 22.74 1.81 12.54
N PRO A 224 23.48 2.83 12.06
CA PRO A 224 24.12 2.80 10.76
C PRO A 224 25.47 2.08 10.76
N THR A 225 26.11 1.89 11.91
CA THR A 225 27.43 1.24 12.06
C THR A 225 27.29 -0.25 12.33
N GLY A 226 26.14 -0.67 12.88
CA GLY A 226 25.91 -2.06 13.27
C GLY A 226 26.55 -2.40 14.62
N GLU A 227 27.21 -1.43 15.27
CA GLU A 227 27.92 -1.59 16.54
C GLU A 227 27.00 -1.97 17.69
N THR A 228 25.74 -1.52 17.67
CA THR A 228 24.77 -1.98 18.67
C THR A 228 24.42 -3.44 18.43
N THR A 229 24.38 -3.87 17.17
CA THR A 229 24.09 -5.26 16.81
C THR A 229 25.27 -6.17 17.17
N THR A 230 26.50 -5.73 16.91
CA THR A 230 27.70 -6.47 17.32
C THR A 230 27.81 -6.50 18.84
N ARG A 231 27.56 -5.39 19.54
CA ARG A 231 27.55 -5.36 21.01
C ARG A 231 26.47 -6.28 21.60
N PHE A 232 25.26 -6.31 21.04
CA PHE A 232 24.22 -7.24 21.51
C PHE A 232 24.58 -8.70 21.21
N LEU A 233 25.27 -8.96 20.09
CA LEU A 233 25.79 -10.29 19.79
C LEU A 233 26.92 -10.66 20.76
N GLU A 234 27.84 -9.75 21.05
CA GLU A 234 28.90 -9.93 22.04
C GLU A 234 28.31 -10.16 23.44
N GLU A 235 27.31 -9.37 23.86
CA GLU A 235 26.59 -9.57 25.12
C GLU A 235 25.83 -10.90 25.15
N ALA A 236 25.27 -11.36 24.03
CA ALA A 236 24.61 -12.66 23.93
C ALA A 236 25.60 -13.84 23.88
N ILE A 237 26.84 -13.61 23.44
CA ILE A 237 27.91 -14.62 23.34
C ILE A 237 28.78 -14.63 24.61
N LYS A 238 28.76 -13.57 25.42
CA LYS A 238 29.48 -13.50 26.69
C LYS A 238 29.01 -14.63 27.61
N LEU A 239 29.93 -15.54 27.92
CA LEU A 239 29.81 -16.53 28.98
C LEU A 239 29.65 -15.80 30.32
N PRO A 240 28.93 -16.39 31.29
CA PRO A 240 28.86 -15.81 32.62
C PRO A 240 30.27 -15.70 33.19
N GLU A 241 30.62 -14.53 33.74
CA GLU A 241 31.85 -14.36 34.50
C GLU A 241 31.70 -15.18 35.79
N HIS A 242 32.11 -16.45 35.77
CA HIS A 242 32.23 -17.20 37.02
C HIS A 242 33.26 -16.46 37.88
N PRO A 243 32.96 -16.19 39.18
CA PRO A 243 33.93 -15.64 40.11
C PRO A 243 35.09 -16.62 40.28
N THR A 244 36.04 -16.56 39.35
CA THR A 244 37.22 -17.41 39.20
C THR A 244 36.94 -18.92 39.21
N ALA A 245 37.27 -19.64 38.14
CA ALA A 245 37.29 -21.12 38.10
C ALA A 245 38.41 -21.74 38.99
N TYR A 246 38.83 -21.02 40.03
CA TYR A 246 39.87 -21.40 40.98
C TYR A 246 39.41 -22.46 42.00
N PRO A 247 38.19 -22.40 42.58
CA PRO A 247 37.76 -23.36 43.59
C PRO A 247 37.70 -24.81 43.07
N PRO A 248 37.10 -25.12 41.91
CA PRO A 248 36.98 -26.52 41.45
C PRO A 248 38.35 -27.13 41.12
N ARG A 249 39.24 -26.36 40.48
CA ARG A 249 40.61 -26.81 40.16
C ARG A 249 41.46 -26.98 41.41
N PHE A 250 41.33 -26.08 42.38
CA PHE A 250 42.01 -26.21 43.67
C PHE A 250 41.50 -27.43 44.45
N LEU A 251 40.19 -27.64 44.52
CA LEU A 251 39.59 -28.79 45.20
C LEU A 251 39.94 -30.12 44.50
N LEU A 252 39.96 -30.17 43.16
CA LEU A 252 40.43 -31.35 42.42
C LEU A 252 41.91 -31.64 42.66
N ASN A 253 42.77 -30.62 42.63
CA ASN A 253 44.19 -30.78 42.93
C ASN A 253 44.42 -31.19 44.39
N ALA A 254 43.68 -30.62 45.34
CA ALA A 254 43.72 -31.00 46.74
C ALA A 254 43.28 -32.45 46.93
N PHE A 255 42.21 -32.88 46.26
CA PHE A 255 41.79 -34.29 46.26
C PHE A 255 42.83 -35.22 45.61
N TYR A 256 43.43 -34.81 44.49
CA TYR A 256 44.46 -35.59 43.81
C TYR A 256 45.72 -35.75 44.67
N CYS A 257 46.21 -34.66 45.27
CA CYS A 257 47.33 -34.70 46.21
C CYS A 257 47.00 -35.52 47.46
N TYR A 258 45.75 -35.45 47.95
CA TYR A 258 45.28 -36.24 49.07
C TYR A 258 45.24 -37.74 48.78
N ALA A 259 44.76 -38.13 47.59
CA ALA A 259 44.69 -39.51 47.14
C ALA A 259 46.08 -40.16 46.95
N LEU A 260 47.13 -39.36 46.78
CA LEU A 260 48.52 -39.80 46.65
C LEU A 260 49.24 -40.00 47.99
N LEU A 261 48.62 -39.67 49.13
CA LEU A 261 49.22 -39.90 50.44
C LEU A 261 49.15 -41.39 50.84
N PRO A 262 50.16 -41.92 51.54
CA PRO A 262 50.30 -43.36 51.79
C PRO A 262 49.22 -43.95 52.73
N MET A 263 48.44 -43.12 53.43
CA MET A 263 47.28 -43.53 54.25
C MET A 263 46.21 -42.44 54.25
N PRO A 264 45.31 -42.38 53.24
CA PRO A 264 44.26 -41.37 53.20
C PRO A 264 43.10 -41.76 54.15
N TYR A 265 42.85 -40.95 55.18
CA TYR A 265 41.61 -40.95 55.97
C TYR A 265 40.36 -40.79 55.09
N ILE A 266 39.70 -41.90 54.77
CA ILE A 266 38.52 -41.99 53.89
C ILE A 266 37.49 -40.87 54.12
N GLN A 267 37.22 -40.49 55.38
CA GLN A 267 36.30 -39.40 55.72
C GLN A 267 36.67 -38.06 55.07
N TYR A 268 37.95 -37.67 55.05
CA TYR A 268 38.39 -36.41 54.47
C TYR A 268 38.31 -36.40 52.94
N GLY A 269 38.59 -37.55 52.31
CA GLY A 269 38.37 -37.74 50.87
C GLY A 269 36.89 -37.61 50.48
N VAL A 270 35.99 -38.13 51.30
CA VAL A 270 34.53 -37.98 51.11
C VAL A 270 34.09 -36.52 51.26
N TYR A 271 34.62 -35.78 52.24
CA TYR A 271 34.34 -34.34 52.37
C TYR A 271 34.80 -33.53 51.16
N LEU A 272 36.01 -33.80 50.64
CA LEU A 272 36.51 -33.14 49.44
C LEU A 272 35.67 -33.47 48.20
N LEU A 273 35.26 -34.73 48.03
CA LEU A 273 34.37 -35.13 46.93
C LEU A 273 32.99 -34.45 47.02
N ASN A 274 32.42 -34.35 48.21
CA ASN A 274 31.15 -33.65 48.43
C ASN A 274 31.28 -32.16 48.13
N ALA A 275 32.37 -31.51 48.56
CA ALA A 275 32.63 -30.11 48.23
C ALA A 275 32.79 -29.88 46.72
N ILE A 276 33.47 -30.80 46.00
CA ILE A 276 33.56 -30.76 44.53
C ILE A 276 32.19 -30.92 43.89
N LEU A 277 31.35 -31.83 44.39
CA LEU A 277 30.00 -32.09 43.90
C LEU A 277 29.08 -30.88 44.11
N ASP A 278 29.14 -30.22 45.26
CA ASP A 278 28.31 -29.05 45.55
C ASP A 278 28.71 -27.85 44.69
N GLU A 279 30.01 -27.60 44.50
CA GLU A 279 30.50 -26.59 43.56
C GLU A 279 30.11 -26.90 42.10
N ALA A 280 30.18 -28.18 41.69
CA ALA A 280 29.75 -28.60 40.37
C ALA A 280 28.24 -28.35 40.15
N ARG A 281 27.41 -28.57 41.17
CA ARG A 281 25.96 -28.28 41.11
C ARG A 281 25.67 -26.79 41.01
N ILE A 282 26.43 -25.94 41.70
CA ILE A 282 26.31 -24.48 41.60
C ILE A 282 26.62 -24.04 40.17
N VAL A 283 27.75 -24.49 39.62
CA VAL A 283 28.15 -24.20 38.22
C VAL A 283 27.11 -24.71 37.22
N GLU A 284 26.54 -25.91 37.44
CA GLU A 284 25.50 -26.46 36.59
C GLU A 284 24.20 -25.63 36.66
N SER A 285 23.81 -25.16 37.84
CA SER A 285 22.63 -24.30 38.02
C SER A 285 22.81 -22.92 37.36
N ASP A 286 24.00 -22.33 37.46
CA ASP A 286 24.36 -21.08 36.79
C ASP A 286 24.38 -21.26 35.26
N PHE A 287 24.88 -22.40 34.78
CA PHE A 287 24.85 -22.73 33.36
C PHE A 287 23.42 -22.93 32.84
N ILE A 288 22.55 -23.59 33.61
CA ILE A 288 21.14 -23.79 33.24
C ILE A 288 20.41 -22.44 33.18
N THR A 289 20.58 -21.57 34.19
CA THR A 289 19.97 -20.23 34.19
C THR A 289 20.52 -19.35 33.06
N TRP A 290 21.81 -19.42 32.76
CA TRP A 290 22.39 -18.76 31.58
C TRP A 290 21.84 -19.31 30.25
N ARG A 291 21.70 -20.64 30.11
CA ARG A 291 21.12 -21.26 28.92
C ARG A 291 19.68 -20.83 28.70
N ASP A 292 18.88 -20.77 29.76
CA ASP A 292 17.47 -20.42 29.69
C ASP A 292 17.29 -18.91 29.40
N THR A 293 18.17 -18.05 29.92
CA THR A 293 18.21 -16.61 29.56
C THR A 293 18.71 -16.37 28.13
N ILE A 294 19.62 -17.20 27.61
CA ILE A 294 20.04 -17.16 26.21
C ILE A 294 18.90 -17.48 25.26
N ALA A 295 18.04 -18.43 25.59
CA ALA A 295 16.86 -18.71 24.78
C ALA A 295 15.98 -17.45 24.64
N GLU A 296 15.81 -16.69 25.73
CA GLU A 296 15.08 -15.42 25.72
C GLU A 296 15.81 -14.31 24.93
N HIS A 297 17.13 -14.19 25.08
CA HIS A 297 17.97 -13.26 24.31
C HIS A 297 17.94 -13.56 22.81
N LEU A 298 18.04 -14.83 22.42
CA LEU A 298 17.95 -15.29 21.03
C LEU A 298 16.55 -15.09 20.47
N VAL A 299 15.48 -15.34 21.24
CA VAL A 299 14.10 -15.02 20.85
C VAL A 299 13.93 -13.51 20.65
N ASN A 300 14.53 -12.68 21.51
CA ASN A 300 14.48 -11.23 21.40
C ASN A 300 15.33 -10.70 20.24
N ALA A 301 16.45 -11.33 19.90
CA ALA A 301 17.27 -11.04 18.71
C ALA A 301 16.61 -11.57 17.41
N ALA A 302 15.87 -12.68 17.50
CA ALA A 302 15.13 -13.29 16.40
C ALA A 302 13.76 -12.65 16.15
N LYS A 303 13.26 -11.77 17.03
CA LYS A 303 12.15 -10.85 16.75
C LYS A 303 12.55 -9.82 15.69
N ARG A 304 12.71 -10.30 14.46
CA ARG A 304 12.84 -9.51 13.23
C ARG A 304 11.47 -9.05 12.72
N PRO A 305 11.43 -7.94 11.95
CA PRO A 305 10.21 -7.38 11.38
C PRO A 305 9.48 -8.40 10.49
N ASN A 306 8.16 -8.48 10.64
CA ASN A 306 7.18 -9.22 9.82
C ASN A 306 7.78 -9.95 8.61
N SER A 307 8.08 -11.23 8.78
CA SER A 307 8.37 -12.15 7.68
C SER A 307 7.10 -12.30 6.82
N LEU A 308 7.06 -11.61 5.69
CA LEU A 308 6.28 -12.08 4.55
C LEU A 308 7.11 -13.19 3.88
N PRO A 309 6.50 -14.29 3.40
CA PRO A 309 7.21 -15.21 2.54
C PRO A 309 7.57 -14.43 1.28
N TYR A 310 8.88 -14.32 1.00
CA TYR A 310 9.37 -13.75 -0.25
C TYR A 310 8.66 -14.43 -1.43
N PRO A 311 8.28 -13.70 -2.48
CA PRO A 311 7.76 -14.33 -3.69
C PRO A 311 8.79 -15.35 -4.18
N LEU A 312 8.37 -16.59 -4.46
CA LEU A 312 9.21 -17.55 -5.16
C LEU A 312 9.26 -17.10 -6.62
N ILE A 313 10.37 -16.47 -6.99
CA ILE A 313 10.61 -15.92 -8.31
C ILE A 313 11.25 -17.01 -9.17
N PHE A 314 10.56 -17.43 -10.22
CA PHE A 314 11.15 -18.26 -11.28
C PHE A 314 11.49 -17.35 -12.46
N GLY A 315 12.78 -17.16 -12.70
CA GLY A 315 13.31 -16.13 -13.59
C GLY A 315 13.30 -16.49 -15.07
N SER A 316 13.18 -17.78 -15.42
CA SER A 316 13.32 -18.26 -16.79
C SER A 316 12.12 -19.07 -17.27
N THR A 317 11.75 -18.90 -18.54
CA THR A 317 10.76 -19.72 -19.23
C THR A 317 11.19 -21.19 -19.39
N SER A 318 12.48 -21.50 -19.23
CA SER A 318 12.99 -22.88 -19.19
C SER A 318 12.55 -23.66 -17.96
N ASP A 319 12.21 -22.96 -16.88
CA ASP A 319 11.94 -23.56 -15.58
C ASP A 319 10.47 -24.00 -15.45
N LEU A 320 9.69 -23.85 -16.53
CA LEU A 320 8.25 -24.06 -16.55
C LEU A 320 7.89 -25.10 -17.61
N VAL A 321 7.16 -26.12 -17.18
CA VAL A 321 6.58 -27.13 -18.08
C VAL A 321 5.08 -26.88 -18.15
N TRP A 322 4.58 -26.64 -19.36
CA TRP A 322 3.16 -26.42 -19.64
C TRP A 322 2.55 -27.68 -20.24
N GLU A 323 1.41 -28.10 -19.69
CA GLU A 323 0.67 -29.29 -20.14
C GLU A 323 -0.82 -28.95 -20.24
N SER A 324 -1.55 -29.62 -21.14
CA SER A 324 -3.01 -29.58 -21.22
C SER A 324 -3.59 -30.95 -20.88
N GLU A 325 -4.45 -31.00 -19.87
CA GLU A 325 -5.28 -32.17 -19.60
C GLU A 325 -6.62 -32.00 -20.33
N SER A 326 -6.85 -32.80 -21.37
CA SER A 326 -8.20 -33.08 -21.87
C SER A 326 -8.79 -34.21 -21.04
N LYS A 327 -9.97 -34.01 -20.42
CA LYS A 327 -10.72 -35.14 -19.84
C LYS A 327 -11.06 -36.12 -20.98
N ARG A 328 -10.41 -37.29 -21.01
CA ARG A 328 -10.93 -38.44 -21.79
C ARG A 328 -12.28 -38.80 -21.18
N LYS A 329 -13.37 -38.76 -21.97
CA LYS A 329 -14.59 -39.50 -21.62
C LYS A 329 -14.17 -40.97 -21.57
N GLY A 330 -14.40 -41.64 -20.45
CA GLY A 330 -14.09 -43.06 -20.31
C GLY A 330 -14.95 -43.92 -21.24
N PRO A 331 -14.54 -45.16 -21.57
CA PRO A 331 -15.20 -46.01 -22.57
C PRO A 331 -16.56 -46.59 -22.16
N ASN A 332 -17.13 -46.18 -21.03
CA ASN A 332 -18.37 -46.77 -20.51
C ASN A 332 -19.50 -45.73 -20.53
N ALA A 333 -20.10 -45.54 -21.69
CA ALA A 333 -21.46 -45.04 -21.82
C ALA A 333 -22.16 -45.97 -22.83
N PRO A 334 -23.27 -46.63 -22.46
CA PRO A 334 -23.89 -47.63 -23.31
C PRO A 334 -24.46 -46.98 -24.57
N ASP A 335 -24.22 -47.65 -25.69
CA ASP A 335 -24.87 -47.38 -26.96
C ASP A 335 -26.38 -47.49 -26.79
N THR A 336 -27.10 -46.48 -27.25
CA THR A 336 -28.53 -46.63 -27.54
C THR A 336 -28.79 -45.82 -28.80
N GLU A 337 -28.49 -46.45 -29.93
CA GLU A 337 -29.16 -46.15 -31.19
C GLU A 337 -30.57 -46.74 -31.13
N GLY A 338 -31.59 -45.94 -31.42
CA GLY A 338 -32.94 -46.47 -31.61
C GLY A 338 -34.07 -45.46 -31.38
N ALA A 339 -34.75 -45.13 -32.49
CA ALA A 339 -36.15 -44.75 -32.60
C ALA A 339 -36.54 -43.25 -32.52
N LEU A 340 -36.73 -42.74 -33.74
CA LEU A 340 -37.99 -42.18 -34.30
C LEU A 340 -38.51 -40.81 -33.85
N GLU A 341 -38.68 -39.99 -34.89
CA GLU A 341 -39.61 -38.89 -35.02
C GLU A 341 -41.02 -39.27 -34.54
N GLN A 342 -41.68 -38.36 -33.80
CA GLN A 342 -43.06 -37.98 -34.08
C GLN A 342 -43.50 -36.72 -33.32
N SER A 343 -44.29 -35.94 -34.05
CA SER A 343 -45.05 -34.74 -33.73
C SER A 343 -45.99 -34.85 -32.52
N GLY A 344 -46.38 -33.71 -31.94
CA GLY A 344 -47.67 -33.61 -31.24
C GLY A 344 -47.73 -32.56 -30.13
N ALA A 345 -48.56 -31.54 -30.32
CA ALA A 345 -48.80 -30.44 -29.39
C ALA A 345 -49.39 -30.87 -28.03
N LYS A 346 -49.12 -30.11 -26.97
CA LYS A 346 -50.15 -29.40 -26.17
C LYS A 346 -49.56 -28.53 -25.05
N SER A 347 -50.18 -27.36 -24.95
CA SER A 347 -49.99 -26.29 -23.98
C SER A 347 -50.08 -26.75 -22.51
N SER A 348 -49.25 -26.20 -21.64
CA SER A 348 -49.75 -25.70 -20.36
C SER A 348 -48.95 -24.49 -19.86
N ARG A 349 -49.69 -23.39 -19.65
CA ARG A 349 -49.24 -22.18 -18.95
C ARG A 349 -48.76 -22.55 -17.54
N LYS A 350 -47.45 -22.49 -17.29
CA LYS A 350 -46.91 -22.29 -15.94
C LYS A 350 -46.01 -21.06 -15.94
N ARG A 351 -46.39 -20.09 -15.10
CA ARG A 351 -45.66 -18.84 -14.80
C ARG A 351 -44.18 -19.18 -14.51
N PRO A 352 -43.20 -18.45 -15.09
CA PRO A 352 -41.80 -18.72 -14.78
C PRO A 352 -41.54 -18.24 -13.35
N SER A 353 -41.44 -19.18 -12.42
CA SER A 353 -40.79 -18.94 -11.13
C SER A 353 -39.38 -18.41 -11.42
N LYS A 354 -38.95 -17.42 -10.63
CA LYS A 354 -37.68 -16.71 -10.77
C LYS A 354 -36.52 -17.69 -10.94
N ARG A 355 -36.17 -18.02 -12.19
CA ARG A 355 -34.90 -18.67 -12.53
C ARG A 355 -33.82 -17.73 -12.06
N LYS A 356 -33.19 -18.06 -10.92
CA LYS A 356 -31.82 -17.65 -10.62
C LYS A 356 -31.06 -17.93 -11.92
N ARG A 357 -30.60 -16.88 -12.60
CA ARG A 357 -29.65 -17.00 -13.70
C ARG A 357 -28.39 -17.62 -13.12
N THR A 358 -28.36 -18.95 -13.02
CA THR A 358 -27.12 -19.71 -13.06
C THR A 358 -26.49 -19.30 -14.38
N ARG A 359 -25.48 -18.42 -14.28
CA ARG A 359 -24.60 -18.14 -15.40
C ARG A 359 -24.15 -19.50 -15.90
N LEU A 360 -24.59 -19.90 -17.09
CA LEU A 360 -24.01 -20.98 -17.85
C LEU A 360 -22.52 -20.64 -18.01
N LYS A 361 -21.71 -21.09 -17.04
CA LYS A 361 -20.28 -21.24 -17.21
C LYS A 361 -20.19 -22.35 -18.24
N THR A 362 -20.06 -21.98 -19.51
CA THR A 362 -19.40 -22.81 -20.50
C THR A 362 -18.05 -23.18 -19.88
N GLN A 363 -18.00 -24.34 -19.22
CA GLN A 363 -16.75 -24.93 -18.75
C GLN A 363 -16.09 -25.44 -20.01
N SER A 364 -15.09 -24.71 -20.51
CA SER A 364 -14.14 -25.31 -21.44
C SER A 364 -13.44 -26.44 -20.67
N ASP A 365 -13.56 -27.67 -21.14
CA ASP A 365 -13.02 -28.87 -20.49
C ASP A 365 -11.49 -28.96 -20.51
N GLU A 366 -10.83 -28.00 -21.17
CA GLU A 366 -9.37 -27.86 -21.20
C GLU A 366 -8.86 -27.33 -19.85
N ARG A 367 -8.07 -28.15 -19.16
CA ARG A 367 -7.36 -27.75 -17.94
C ARG A 367 -5.88 -27.57 -18.25
N ILE A 368 -5.41 -26.32 -18.16
CA ILE A 368 -3.99 -25.98 -18.33
C ILE A 368 -3.28 -26.18 -16.98
N THR A 369 -2.21 -26.96 -16.99
CA THR A 369 -1.35 -27.25 -15.84
C THR A 369 0.05 -26.71 -16.06
N VAL A 370 0.67 -26.27 -14.95
CA VAL A 370 2.07 -25.81 -14.93
C VAL A 370 2.84 -26.56 -13.86
N ARG A 371 4.06 -26.95 -14.21
CA ARG A 371 5.06 -27.50 -13.28
C ARG A 371 6.27 -26.57 -13.25
N PHE A 372 6.80 -26.36 -12.05
CA PHE A 372 7.98 -25.53 -11.81
C PHE A 372 9.18 -26.43 -11.57
N HIS A 373 10.31 -26.11 -12.19
CA HIS A 373 11.59 -26.77 -11.93
C HIS A 373 11.97 -26.59 -10.46
N GLY A 374 12.43 -27.66 -9.79
CA GLY A 374 12.62 -27.71 -8.33
C GLY A 374 11.37 -28.07 -7.51
N MET A 375 10.17 -27.96 -8.08
CA MET A 375 8.91 -28.44 -7.49
C MET A 375 8.18 -29.39 -8.45
N SER A 376 8.94 -30.24 -9.15
CA SER A 376 8.43 -31.11 -10.21
C SER A 376 7.38 -32.11 -9.72
N GLN A 377 7.38 -32.44 -8.42
CA GLN A 377 6.40 -33.30 -7.77
C GLN A 377 4.99 -32.68 -7.76
N TYR A 378 4.88 -31.36 -7.76
CA TYR A 378 3.60 -30.66 -7.67
C TYR A 378 3.12 -30.20 -9.06
N ARG A 379 1.85 -30.49 -9.35
CA ARG A 379 1.15 -30.01 -10.55
C ARG A 379 0.17 -28.91 -10.17
N PHE A 380 0.38 -27.71 -10.69
CA PHE A 380 -0.49 -26.57 -10.41
C PHE A 380 -1.54 -26.41 -11.52
N LYS A 381 -2.82 -26.48 -11.14
CA LYS A 381 -3.94 -26.22 -12.04
C LYS A 381 -4.22 -24.72 -12.09
N ILE A 382 -4.20 -24.12 -13.27
CA ILE A 382 -4.43 -22.69 -13.42
C ILE A 382 -5.93 -22.41 -13.44
N TYR A 383 -6.38 -21.62 -12.47
CA TYR A 383 -7.71 -21.02 -12.47
C TYR A 383 -7.61 -19.58 -12.96
N CYS A 384 -8.07 -19.34 -14.19
CA CYS A 384 -8.02 -18.02 -14.82
C CYS A 384 -9.40 -17.56 -15.32
N ASP A 385 -9.55 -16.24 -15.47
CA ASP A 385 -10.76 -15.65 -16.04
C ASP A 385 -10.80 -15.84 -17.57
N ARG A 386 -12.01 -15.75 -18.15
CA ARG A 386 -12.22 -15.85 -19.62
C ARG A 386 -11.33 -14.94 -20.45
N ARG A 387 -10.91 -13.79 -19.90
CA ARG A 387 -10.03 -12.83 -20.59
C ARG A 387 -8.55 -13.26 -20.60
N GLN A 388 -8.16 -14.09 -19.64
CA GLN A 388 -6.78 -14.55 -19.47
C GLN A 388 -6.53 -15.90 -20.16
N LEU A 389 -7.59 -16.70 -20.36
CA LEU A 389 -7.49 -18.01 -21.02
C LEU A 389 -6.77 -17.98 -22.39
N PRO A 390 -7.03 -17.03 -23.32
CA PRO A 390 -6.32 -17.00 -24.60
C PRO A 390 -4.81 -16.81 -24.46
N ILE A 391 -4.39 -16.05 -23.43
CA ILE A 391 -2.97 -15.80 -23.15
C ILE A 391 -2.29 -17.09 -22.68
N PHE A 392 -2.91 -17.83 -21.75
CA PHE A 392 -2.36 -19.10 -21.29
C PHE A 392 -2.34 -20.18 -22.38
N ARG A 393 -3.33 -20.18 -23.28
CA ARG A 393 -3.31 -21.02 -24.48
C ARG A 393 -2.11 -20.70 -25.37
N GLN A 394 -1.81 -19.41 -25.58
CA GLN A 394 -0.61 -19.02 -26.33
C GLN A 394 0.68 -19.51 -25.68
N PHE A 395 0.79 -19.48 -24.34
CA PHE A 395 1.98 -20.01 -23.65
C PHE A 395 2.15 -21.51 -23.86
N LEU A 396 1.03 -22.25 -23.82
CA LEU A 396 1.04 -23.67 -24.11
C LEU A 396 1.43 -23.95 -25.57
N THR A 397 0.89 -23.20 -26.52
CA THR A 397 1.26 -23.31 -27.95
C THR A 397 2.74 -22.99 -28.18
N ASP A 398 3.26 -21.90 -27.60
CA ASP A 398 4.68 -21.53 -27.70
C ASP A 398 5.58 -22.64 -27.12
N TYR A 399 5.21 -23.23 -25.98
CA TYR A 399 5.99 -24.30 -25.35
C TYR A 399 5.92 -25.62 -26.14
N CYS A 400 4.72 -26.05 -26.54
CA CYS A 400 4.54 -27.30 -27.29
C CYS A 400 5.20 -27.26 -28.66
N THR A 401 5.10 -26.14 -29.39
CA THR A 401 5.77 -25.96 -30.69
C THR A 401 7.28 -26.00 -30.55
N HIS A 402 7.84 -25.33 -29.54
CA HIS A 402 9.28 -25.38 -29.28
C HIS A 402 9.77 -26.78 -28.86
N LYS A 403 8.96 -27.52 -28.08
CA LYS A 403 9.30 -28.87 -27.64
C LYS A 403 9.22 -29.91 -28.76
N ALA A 404 8.32 -29.71 -29.73
CA ALA A 404 8.12 -30.61 -30.85
C ALA A 404 9.20 -30.49 -31.96
N LEU A 405 9.96 -29.38 -31.99
CA LEU A 405 10.99 -29.12 -32.99
C LEU A 405 12.36 -29.68 -32.57
N ASP A 406 13.09 -30.21 -33.56
CA ASP A 406 14.49 -30.63 -33.42
C ASP A 406 15.41 -29.44 -33.10
N GLU A 407 16.59 -29.72 -32.53
CA GLU A 407 17.48 -28.68 -31.98
C GLU A 407 17.87 -27.59 -32.98
N GLU A 408 18.05 -27.97 -34.25
CA GLU A 408 18.39 -27.06 -35.35
C GLU A 408 17.22 -26.17 -35.76
N ASN A 409 15.99 -26.68 -35.64
CA ASN A 409 14.76 -26.02 -36.02
C ASN A 409 14.11 -25.24 -34.86
N LYS A 410 14.63 -25.36 -33.64
CA LYS A 410 14.13 -24.61 -32.47
C LYS A 410 14.23 -23.12 -32.72
N PHE A 411 13.10 -22.43 -32.57
CA PHE A 411 13.07 -20.96 -32.60
C PHE A 411 13.52 -20.39 -31.26
N SER A 412 14.07 -19.18 -31.26
CA SER A 412 14.58 -18.55 -30.03
C SER A 412 13.50 -18.44 -28.95
N MET A 413 13.78 -18.96 -27.74
CA MET A 413 12.95 -18.74 -26.53
C MET A 413 12.72 -17.26 -26.23
N GLY A 414 13.59 -16.39 -26.75
CA GLY A 414 13.40 -14.95 -26.72
C GLY A 414 12.14 -14.44 -27.44
N LEU A 415 11.48 -15.26 -28.24
CA LEU A 415 10.24 -14.95 -28.95
C LEU A 415 8.98 -15.49 -28.24
N PHE A 416 9.13 -16.13 -27.07
CA PHE A 416 8.00 -16.57 -26.24
C PHE A 416 7.25 -15.37 -25.67
N ALA A 417 5.92 -15.44 -25.67
CA ALA A 417 5.09 -14.38 -25.09
C ALA A 417 5.28 -14.23 -23.58
N LEU A 418 5.50 -15.34 -22.88
CA LEU A 418 5.83 -15.39 -21.45
C LEU A 418 7.27 -14.93 -21.21
N ARG A 419 7.49 -14.03 -20.24
CA ARG A 419 8.84 -13.57 -19.84
C ARG A 419 9.27 -14.12 -18.50
N SER A 420 8.38 -14.09 -17.51
CA SER A 420 8.62 -14.68 -16.20
C SER A 420 7.30 -15.11 -15.57
N ALA A 421 7.37 -16.08 -14.67
CA ALA A 421 6.24 -16.49 -13.84
C ALA A 421 6.70 -16.62 -12.38
N SER A 422 5.93 -16.07 -11.44
CA SER A 422 6.21 -16.19 -10.01
C SER A 422 4.98 -16.64 -9.24
N LEU A 423 5.22 -17.40 -8.18
CA LEU A 423 4.17 -17.80 -7.24
C LEU A 423 4.17 -16.85 -6.06
N ILE A 424 3.07 -16.13 -5.90
CA ILE A 424 2.90 -15.10 -4.88
C ILE A 424 1.85 -15.54 -3.87
N TRP A 425 2.21 -15.57 -2.59
CA TRP A 425 1.29 -15.80 -1.50
C TRP A 425 0.63 -14.48 -1.09
N LYS A 426 -0.69 -14.33 -1.30
CA LYS A 426 -1.39 -13.05 -1.07
C LYS A 426 -2.71 -13.24 -0.34
N LYS A 427 -3.02 -12.33 0.59
CA LYS A 427 -4.27 -12.33 1.36
C LYS A 427 -5.48 -12.24 0.42
N ASP A 428 -6.42 -13.16 0.57
CA ASP A 428 -7.62 -13.20 -0.27
C ASP A 428 -8.60 -12.11 0.18
N LYS A 429 -8.95 -11.19 -0.72
CA LYS A 429 -9.93 -10.13 -0.46
C LYS A 429 -11.38 -10.64 -0.54
N GLN A 430 -11.59 -11.82 -1.13
CA GLN A 430 -12.93 -12.36 -1.41
C GLN A 430 -13.46 -13.27 -0.30
N ARG A 431 -12.64 -13.69 0.66
CA ARG A 431 -13.17 -14.30 1.90
C ARG A 431 -13.62 -13.17 2.82
N PRO A 432 -14.93 -12.98 3.05
CA PRO A 432 -15.35 -12.14 4.15
C PRO A 432 -14.82 -12.80 5.43
N HIS A 433 -14.21 -12.01 6.32
CA HIS A 433 -14.31 -12.35 7.74
C HIS A 433 -15.80 -12.59 7.98
N LYS A 434 -16.22 -13.79 8.38
CA LYS A 434 -17.59 -14.03 8.86
C LYS A 434 -17.88 -12.91 9.86
N ARG A 435 -18.74 -11.97 9.49
CA ARG A 435 -18.95 -10.72 10.23
C ARG A 435 -20.29 -10.71 10.95
N ASN A 436 -20.83 -11.90 11.25
CA ASN A 436 -22.17 -12.06 11.84
C ASN A 436 -22.20 -13.14 12.94
N SER A 437 -21.09 -13.43 13.62
CA SER A 437 -21.13 -14.27 14.83
C SER A 437 -20.35 -13.56 15.94
N SER A 438 -21.06 -13.23 17.00
CA SER A 438 -20.61 -12.64 18.26
C SER A 438 -19.81 -13.65 19.09
N GLU A 439 -18.76 -14.22 18.49
CA GLU A 439 -17.83 -15.14 19.17
C GLU A 439 -16.39 -14.67 18.92
N PRO A 440 -15.49 -14.81 19.90
CA PRO A 440 -14.08 -14.49 19.75
C PRO A 440 -13.43 -15.47 18.75
N VAL A 441 -13.29 -15.04 17.50
CA VAL A 441 -12.65 -15.84 16.45
C VAL A 441 -11.15 -15.87 16.69
N GLU A 442 -10.62 -17.06 17.00
CA GLU A 442 -9.18 -17.34 17.02
C GLU A 442 -8.48 -16.82 15.75
N PRO A 443 -7.21 -16.39 15.82
CA PRO A 443 -6.49 -15.90 14.64
C PRO A 443 -6.36 -17.01 13.59
N LEU A 444 -7.24 -16.97 12.58
CA LEU A 444 -7.23 -17.89 11.44
C LEU A 444 -5.83 -18.01 10.86
N SER A 445 -5.33 -19.24 10.76
CA SER A 445 -3.97 -19.50 10.34
C SER A 445 -3.66 -18.94 8.94
N PRO A 446 -2.41 -18.59 8.64
CA PRO A 446 -2.03 -17.90 7.40
C PRO A 446 -2.49 -18.58 6.09
N TRP A 447 -2.57 -19.92 6.06
CA TRP A 447 -3.05 -20.70 4.91
C TRP A 447 -4.56 -20.62 4.66
N GLN A 448 -5.34 -20.18 5.65
CA GLN A 448 -6.78 -19.96 5.49
C GLN A 448 -7.10 -18.51 5.06
N THR A 449 -6.16 -17.58 5.28
CA THR A 449 -6.30 -16.16 4.95
C THR A 449 -5.67 -15.76 3.62
N HIS A 450 -4.69 -16.54 3.14
CA HIS A 450 -3.93 -16.25 1.93
C HIS A 450 -4.09 -17.35 0.88
N ARG A 451 -3.97 -16.97 -0.40
CA ARG A 451 -3.96 -17.89 -1.54
C ARG A 451 -2.71 -17.69 -2.37
N LEU A 452 -2.34 -18.77 -3.08
CA LEU A 452 -1.28 -18.76 -4.06
C LEU A 452 -1.79 -18.13 -5.36
N TYR A 453 -1.09 -17.11 -5.86
CA TYR A 453 -1.36 -16.45 -7.14
C TYR A 453 -0.20 -16.70 -8.08
N LEU A 454 -0.52 -17.10 -9.32
CA LEU A 454 0.45 -17.13 -10.41
C LEU A 454 0.53 -15.74 -11.03
N HIS A 455 1.69 -15.09 -10.89
CA HIS A 455 1.96 -13.81 -11.50
C HIS A 455 2.85 -14.00 -12.73
N CYS A 456 2.31 -13.74 -13.92
CA CYS A 456 3.04 -13.84 -15.18
C CYS A 456 3.35 -12.45 -15.73
N SER A 457 4.59 -12.23 -16.17
CA SER A 457 4.97 -11.07 -16.98
C SER A 457 5.00 -11.45 -18.46
N ILE A 458 4.49 -10.55 -19.30
CA ILE A 458 4.19 -10.85 -20.71
C ILE A 458 4.66 -9.70 -21.58
N ASP A 459 5.31 -10.01 -22.69
CA ASP A 459 5.57 -9.03 -23.74
C ASP A 459 4.36 -8.98 -24.69
N SER A 460 3.51 -7.98 -24.53
CA SER A 460 2.27 -7.84 -25.32
C SER A 460 2.49 -7.80 -26.84
N ARG A 461 3.68 -7.39 -27.30
CA ARG A 461 4.04 -7.40 -28.73
C ARG A 461 4.09 -8.83 -29.27
N LEU A 462 4.55 -9.78 -28.46
CA LEU A 462 4.65 -11.20 -28.82
C LEU A 462 3.30 -11.93 -28.77
N LEU A 463 2.18 -11.24 -28.60
CA LEU A 463 0.85 -11.87 -28.74
C LEU A 463 0.31 -11.81 -30.18
N THR A 464 0.96 -11.05 -31.07
CA THR A 464 0.51 -10.82 -32.46
C THR A 464 1.60 -11.23 -33.45
N ALA A 465 1.23 -11.62 -34.66
CA ALA A 465 2.19 -12.01 -35.70
C ALA A 465 3.12 -10.83 -36.08
N GLU A 466 2.54 -9.67 -36.40
CA GLU A 466 3.27 -8.44 -36.78
C GLU A 466 4.11 -7.89 -35.61
N GLY A 467 3.62 -8.10 -34.39
CA GLY A 467 4.34 -7.86 -33.15
C GLY A 467 5.63 -8.67 -33.03
N THR A 468 5.52 -9.96 -33.36
CA THR A 468 6.59 -10.95 -33.27
C THR A 468 7.68 -10.68 -34.29
N GLU A 469 7.31 -10.37 -35.52
CA GLU A 469 8.25 -10.02 -36.59
C GLU A 469 9.09 -8.79 -36.26
N GLN A 470 8.52 -7.76 -35.64
CA GLN A 470 9.31 -6.60 -35.23
C GLN A 470 10.29 -6.92 -34.09
N VAL A 471 9.84 -7.68 -33.08
CA VAL A 471 10.75 -8.10 -32.00
C VAL A 471 11.85 -9.00 -32.56
N ARG A 472 11.51 -9.86 -33.52
CA ARG A 472 12.44 -10.70 -34.26
C ARG A 472 13.46 -9.86 -35.03
N PHE A 473 13.04 -8.88 -35.82
CA PHE A 473 13.93 -7.96 -36.54
C PHE A 473 14.85 -7.18 -35.58
N GLN A 474 14.30 -6.63 -34.49
CA GLN A 474 15.08 -5.93 -33.46
C GLN A 474 16.14 -6.85 -32.84
N LYS A 475 15.78 -8.10 -32.54
CA LYS A 475 16.71 -9.09 -31.99
C LYS A 475 17.76 -9.52 -33.00
N ILE A 476 17.40 -9.71 -34.27
CA ILE A 476 18.35 -10.00 -35.34
C ILE A 476 19.37 -8.88 -35.44
N LEU A 477 18.94 -7.61 -35.46
CA LEU A 477 19.84 -6.46 -35.51
C LEU A 477 20.77 -6.40 -34.29
N GLN A 478 20.24 -6.62 -33.08
CA GLN A 478 21.03 -6.65 -31.85
C GLN A 478 22.05 -7.81 -31.85
N THR A 479 21.66 -9.00 -32.28
CA THR A 479 22.54 -10.17 -32.35
C THR A 479 23.61 -9.99 -33.42
N LYS A 480 23.28 -9.39 -34.58
CA LYS A 480 24.27 -9.04 -35.62
C LYS A 480 25.34 -8.10 -35.08
N ARG A 481 24.95 -7.01 -34.39
CA ARG A 481 25.90 -6.09 -33.74
C ARG A 481 26.79 -6.79 -32.70
N LYS A 482 26.22 -7.69 -31.89
CA LYS A 482 27.00 -8.48 -30.92
C LYS A 482 27.98 -9.44 -31.60
N LEU A 483 27.57 -10.05 -32.71
CA LEU A 483 28.38 -10.96 -33.49
C LEU A 483 29.55 -10.23 -34.16
N GLU A 484 29.31 -9.06 -34.75
CA GLU A 484 30.36 -8.17 -35.28
C GLU A 484 31.35 -7.77 -34.18
N GLY A 485 30.84 -7.31 -33.03
CA GLY A 485 31.69 -6.97 -31.88
C GLY A 485 32.50 -8.14 -31.33
N ALA A 486 31.95 -9.36 -31.37
CA ALA A 486 32.65 -10.58 -30.96
C ALA A 486 33.74 -10.99 -31.97
N LYS A 487 33.45 -10.89 -33.27
CA LYS A 487 34.43 -11.15 -34.34
C LYS A 487 35.59 -10.15 -34.31
N ASN A 488 35.32 -8.87 -34.10
CA ASN A 488 36.37 -7.85 -33.98
C ASN A 488 37.28 -8.13 -32.79
N LYS A 489 36.72 -8.58 -31.65
CA LYS A 489 37.52 -9.00 -30.48
C LYS A 489 38.33 -10.26 -30.74
N GLU A 490 37.78 -11.22 -31.48
CA GLU A 490 38.51 -12.41 -31.91
C GLU A 490 39.73 -12.03 -32.78
N GLN A 491 39.53 -11.14 -33.77
CA GLN A 491 40.61 -10.63 -34.62
C GLN A 491 41.67 -9.86 -33.83
N GLU A 492 41.26 -9.07 -32.84
CA GLU A 492 42.18 -8.35 -31.96
C GLU A 492 43.05 -9.30 -31.12
N ILE A 493 42.46 -10.37 -30.58
CA ILE A 493 43.22 -11.40 -29.83
C ILE A 493 44.18 -12.15 -30.76
N LEU A 494 43.78 -12.43 -32.01
CA LEU A 494 44.66 -13.03 -33.02
C LEU A 494 45.84 -12.12 -33.37
N ARG A 495 45.62 -10.80 -33.49
CA ARG A 495 46.71 -9.81 -33.70
C ARG A 495 47.68 -9.77 -32.52
N GLN A 496 47.15 -9.70 -31.30
CA GLN A 496 47.96 -9.72 -30.07
C GLN A 496 48.76 -11.02 -29.92
N LYS A 497 48.22 -12.14 -30.40
CA LYS A 497 48.95 -13.42 -30.45
C LYS A 497 50.08 -13.39 -31.49
N SER A 498 49.87 -12.79 -32.68
CA SER A 498 50.93 -12.67 -33.69
C SER A 498 52.06 -11.72 -33.29
N GLU A 499 51.80 -10.75 -32.41
CA GLU A 499 52.78 -9.75 -31.96
C GLU A 499 53.64 -10.22 -30.76
N ARG A 500 53.21 -11.23 -30.01
CA ARG A 500 53.92 -11.72 -28.82
C ARG A 500 54.55 -13.08 -29.11
N GLN A 501 55.86 -13.11 -29.36
CA GLN A 501 56.63 -14.36 -29.46
C GLN A 501 57.15 -14.76 -28.06
N HIS A 502 56.80 -15.98 -27.63
CA HIS A 502 57.37 -16.77 -26.53
C HIS A 502 57.32 -16.21 -25.09
N THR A 503 56.23 -16.49 -24.35
CA THR A 503 56.18 -16.61 -22.86
C THR A 503 54.88 -17.32 -22.40
N GLU A 504 54.78 -17.69 -21.11
CA GLU A 504 53.58 -18.25 -20.42
C GLU A 504 52.26 -17.48 -20.69
N SER A 505 52.34 -16.24 -21.16
CA SER A 505 51.20 -15.42 -21.58
C SER A 505 50.45 -15.94 -22.82
N GLU A 506 51.01 -16.90 -23.57
CA GLU A 506 50.39 -17.49 -24.76
C GLU A 506 49.23 -18.46 -24.41
N GLN A 507 49.35 -19.23 -23.32
CA GLN A 507 48.29 -20.13 -22.85
C GLN A 507 47.04 -19.35 -22.42
N ASP A 508 47.22 -18.22 -21.74
CA ASP A 508 46.14 -17.30 -21.35
C ASP A 508 45.43 -16.69 -22.57
N LEU A 509 46.18 -16.38 -23.63
CA LEU A 509 45.65 -15.87 -24.90
C LEU A 509 44.84 -16.95 -25.63
N ASP A 510 45.30 -18.21 -25.60
CA ASP A 510 44.57 -19.33 -26.19
C ASP A 510 43.27 -19.66 -25.47
N ASP A 511 43.27 -19.59 -24.14
CA ASP A 511 42.04 -19.74 -23.36
C ASP A 511 41.05 -18.60 -23.62
N LYS A 512 41.55 -17.36 -23.77
CA LYS A 512 40.73 -16.21 -24.18
C LYS A 512 40.18 -16.40 -25.59
N LEU A 513 40.99 -16.88 -26.53
CA LEU A 513 40.57 -17.13 -27.91
C LEU A 513 39.51 -18.24 -27.97
N LYS A 514 39.69 -19.33 -27.22
CA LYS A 514 38.71 -20.43 -27.12
C LYS A 514 37.38 -19.95 -26.55
N LYS A 515 37.40 -19.13 -25.49
CA LYS A 515 36.20 -18.49 -24.93
C LYS A 515 35.52 -17.56 -25.93
N GLN A 516 36.27 -16.78 -26.72
CA GLN A 516 35.68 -15.92 -27.75
C GLN A 516 35.10 -16.72 -28.92
N ARG A 517 35.77 -17.76 -29.40
CA ARG A 517 35.23 -18.65 -30.44
C ARG A 517 33.92 -19.31 -30.01
N GLN A 518 33.84 -19.76 -28.76
CA GLN A 518 32.59 -20.27 -28.18
C GLN A 518 31.49 -19.19 -28.14
N ASN A 519 31.84 -17.95 -27.81
CA ASN A 519 30.90 -16.83 -27.82
C ASN A 519 30.41 -16.48 -29.24
N VAL A 520 31.29 -16.49 -30.24
CA VAL A 520 30.93 -16.29 -31.65
C VAL A 520 30.00 -17.40 -32.14
N ALA A 521 30.33 -18.67 -31.87
CA ALA A 521 29.49 -19.81 -32.21
C ALA A 521 28.11 -19.71 -31.54
N ARG A 522 28.04 -19.32 -30.26
CA ARG A 522 26.78 -19.09 -29.53
C ARG A 522 25.93 -17.97 -30.14
N ASN A 523 26.55 -16.89 -30.62
CA ASN A 523 25.83 -15.79 -31.27
C ASN A 523 25.34 -16.19 -32.68
N GLN A 524 26.10 -17.03 -33.40
CA GLN A 524 25.68 -17.61 -34.68
C GLN A 524 24.49 -18.55 -34.52
N THR A 525 24.54 -19.48 -33.56
CA THR A 525 23.40 -20.37 -33.27
C THR A 525 22.16 -19.56 -32.84
N SER A 526 22.34 -18.55 -31.99
CA SER A 526 21.24 -17.65 -31.59
C SER A 526 20.63 -16.90 -32.77
N LEU A 527 21.44 -16.52 -33.77
CA LEU A 527 20.98 -15.84 -34.98
C LEU A 527 20.23 -16.80 -35.91
N ASN A 528 20.70 -18.04 -36.07
CA ASN A 528 19.98 -19.09 -36.81
C ASN A 528 18.62 -19.40 -36.16
N CYS A 529 18.57 -19.54 -34.84
CA CYS A 529 17.30 -19.73 -34.10
C CYS A 529 16.33 -18.54 -34.23
N LEU A 530 16.81 -17.34 -34.58
CA LEU A 530 15.95 -16.20 -34.89
C LEU A 530 15.44 -16.23 -36.34
N TYR A 531 16.10 -16.94 -37.26
CA TYR A 531 15.62 -17.15 -38.63
C TYR A 531 14.63 -18.32 -38.77
N ASN A 532 14.53 -19.17 -37.75
CA ASN A 532 13.52 -20.24 -37.70
C ASN A 532 12.08 -19.67 -37.61
N PRO A 533 11.09 -20.40 -38.17
CA PRO A 533 9.69 -19.98 -38.16
C PRO A 533 9.13 -19.95 -36.73
N THR A 534 8.36 -18.91 -36.43
CA THR A 534 7.70 -18.75 -35.12
C THR A 534 6.33 -19.43 -35.10
N PRO A 535 5.82 -19.80 -33.91
CA PRO A 535 4.50 -20.38 -33.78
C PRO A 535 3.42 -19.44 -34.34
N PRO A 536 2.30 -19.99 -34.87
CA PRO A 536 1.22 -19.21 -35.43
C PRO A 536 0.62 -18.29 -34.34
N ARG A 537 0.43 -17.03 -34.70
CA ARG A 537 -0.12 -15.99 -33.83
C ARG A 537 -1.29 -15.28 -34.52
N PRO A 538 -2.26 -14.78 -33.76
CA PRO A 538 -3.33 -13.98 -34.34
C PRO A 538 -2.75 -12.73 -35.01
N SER A 539 -3.15 -12.48 -36.26
CA SER A 539 -2.81 -11.25 -36.96
C SER A 539 -3.64 -10.09 -36.40
N ARG A 540 -2.97 -8.98 -36.08
CA ARG A 540 -3.63 -7.71 -35.77
C ARG A 540 -2.85 -6.60 -36.44
N VAL A 541 -3.41 -6.09 -37.54
CA VAL A 541 -2.85 -4.97 -38.29
C VAL A 541 -2.60 -3.81 -37.31
N ARG A 542 -1.36 -3.34 -37.30
CA ARG A 542 -0.97 -2.22 -36.46
C ARG A 542 -1.66 -0.97 -36.93
N TYR A 543 -2.01 -0.13 -35.98
CA TYR A 543 -2.53 1.18 -36.30
C TYR A 543 -1.52 1.97 -37.13
N GLN A 544 -1.91 2.33 -38.34
CA GLN A 544 -1.22 3.29 -39.19
C GLN A 544 -2.13 4.52 -39.28
N GLY A 545 -1.72 5.59 -38.61
CA GLY A 545 -2.43 6.85 -38.66
C GLY A 545 -1.99 7.69 -39.85
N ASN A 546 -2.90 8.49 -40.39
CA ASN A 546 -2.60 9.51 -41.37
C ASN A 546 -1.72 10.60 -40.71
N PRO A 547 -0.50 10.85 -41.20
CA PRO A 547 0.39 11.86 -40.63
C PRO A 547 -0.19 13.27 -40.72
N ASN A 548 -1.16 13.51 -41.62
CA ASN A 548 -1.80 14.81 -41.79
C ASN A 548 -2.89 15.08 -40.75
N ILE A 549 -3.35 14.09 -39.99
CA ILE A 549 -4.40 14.28 -38.99
C ILE A 549 -3.79 14.19 -37.60
N ALA A 550 -3.92 15.26 -36.82
CA ALA A 550 -3.48 15.32 -35.43
C ALA A 550 -4.66 15.62 -34.51
N ILE A 551 -4.56 15.15 -33.27
CA ILE A 551 -5.55 15.46 -32.23
C ILE A 551 -4.94 16.38 -31.20
N GLY A 552 -5.46 17.61 -31.12
CA GLY A 552 -5.10 18.57 -30.08
C GLY A 552 -5.94 18.36 -28.83
N VAL A 553 -5.29 18.11 -27.69
CA VAL A 553 -5.93 18.03 -26.38
C VAL A 553 -5.67 19.34 -25.64
N SER A 554 -6.73 20.05 -25.25
CA SER A 554 -6.66 21.31 -24.50
C SER A 554 -7.22 21.15 -23.10
N PHE A 555 -6.59 21.80 -22.12
CA PHE A 555 -7.05 21.80 -20.72
C PHE A 555 -7.62 23.16 -20.33
N CYS A 556 -8.71 23.18 -19.56
CA CYS A 556 -9.32 24.42 -19.06
C CYS A 556 -9.94 24.25 -17.67
N ARG A 557 -10.17 25.39 -16.99
CA ARG A 557 -10.81 25.46 -15.67
C ARG A 557 -12.30 25.08 -15.70
N GLN A 558 -13.04 25.59 -16.69
CA GLN A 558 -14.49 25.38 -16.80
C GLN A 558 -14.84 24.01 -17.40
N GLN A 559 -14.05 23.55 -18.38
CA GLN A 559 -14.19 22.23 -18.98
C GLN A 559 -12.87 21.46 -18.86
N LEU A 560 -12.94 20.25 -18.29
CA LEU A 560 -11.77 19.42 -17.98
C LEU A 560 -10.84 19.23 -19.17
N VAL A 561 -11.42 18.90 -20.31
CA VAL A 561 -10.71 18.59 -21.55
C VAL A 561 -11.56 18.99 -22.74
N GLY A 562 -10.95 19.70 -23.68
CA GLY A 562 -11.46 19.88 -25.03
C GLY A 562 -10.56 19.16 -26.03
N VAL A 563 -11.14 18.42 -26.96
CA VAL A 563 -10.37 17.65 -27.97
C VAL A 563 -10.77 18.14 -29.36
N GLY A 564 -9.78 18.61 -30.13
CA GLY A 564 -9.95 19.00 -31.53
C GLY A 564 -9.27 18.00 -32.45
N VAL A 565 -9.97 17.53 -33.48
CA VAL A 565 -9.41 16.78 -34.61
C VAL A 565 -9.01 17.80 -35.65
N ILE A 566 -7.73 17.84 -36.00
CA ILE A 566 -7.13 18.89 -36.81
C ILE A 566 -6.47 18.24 -38.00
N ASP A 567 -6.75 18.80 -39.16
CA ASP A 567 -6.01 18.51 -40.36
C ASP A 567 -4.83 19.49 -40.46
N LEU A 568 -3.62 18.94 -40.47
CA LEU A 568 -2.36 19.67 -40.49
C LEU A 568 -2.06 20.29 -41.86
N GLN A 569 -2.67 19.82 -42.94
CA GLN A 569 -2.50 20.43 -44.26
C GLN A 569 -3.34 21.70 -44.38
N THR A 570 -4.61 21.63 -43.98
CA THR A 570 -5.55 22.76 -44.05
C THR A 570 -5.47 23.69 -42.84
N GLN A 571 -4.82 23.26 -41.74
CA GLN A 571 -4.77 23.96 -40.45
C GLN A 571 -6.17 24.30 -39.90
N GLN A 572 -7.15 23.43 -40.17
CA GLN A 572 -8.53 23.61 -39.73
C GLN A 572 -8.95 22.51 -38.75
N VAL A 573 -9.84 22.88 -37.82
CA VAL A 573 -10.45 21.93 -36.88
C VAL A 573 -11.64 21.27 -37.57
N GLN A 574 -11.52 19.99 -37.92
CA GLN A 574 -12.60 19.22 -38.54
C GLN A 574 -13.73 18.91 -37.55
N GLU A 575 -13.37 18.44 -36.35
CA GLU A 575 -14.34 18.10 -35.32
C GLU A 575 -13.86 18.48 -33.93
N TYR A 576 -14.76 19.10 -33.15
CA TYR A 576 -14.52 19.39 -31.73
C TYR A 576 -15.37 18.50 -30.81
N TYR A 577 -14.72 18.01 -29.76
CA TYR A 577 -15.29 17.14 -28.74
C TYR A 577 -15.11 17.77 -27.36
N SER A 578 -16.23 18.21 -26.79
CA SER A 578 -16.29 18.54 -25.37
C SER A 578 -16.30 17.28 -24.51
N ILE A 579 -15.93 17.41 -23.23
CA ILE A 579 -16.01 16.32 -22.25
C ILE A 579 -17.40 15.65 -22.22
N ARG A 580 -18.48 16.41 -22.39
CA ARG A 580 -19.84 15.87 -22.48
C ARG A 580 -19.99 14.99 -23.71
N ARG A 581 -19.51 15.44 -24.88
CA ARG A 581 -19.55 14.67 -26.14
C ARG A 581 -18.69 13.41 -26.09
N LEU A 582 -17.52 13.47 -25.44
CA LEU A 582 -16.64 12.31 -25.21
C LEU A 582 -17.32 11.25 -24.33
N LEU A 583 -18.03 11.68 -23.28
CA LEU A 583 -18.59 10.76 -22.28
C LEU A 583 -20.01 10.26 -22.59
N ILE A 584 -20.64 10.70 -23.69
CA ILE A 584 -21.96 10.23 -24.11
C ILE A 584 -21.87 8.78 -24.62
N ASN A 585 -22.70 7.90 -24.04
CA ASN A 585 -22.82 6.53 -24.53
C ASN A 585 -23.77 6.45 -25.73
N ARG A 586 -23.22 6.45 -26.95
CA ARG A 586 -24.01 6.42 -28.19
C ARG A 586 -24.75 5.09 -28.43
N LYS A 587 -24.35 3.99 -27.77
CA LYS A 587 -24.94 2.64 -27.97
C LYS A 587 -26.31 2.45 -27.29
N VAL A 588 -26.80 3.43 -26.53
CA VAL A 588 -28.10 3.33 -25.86
C VAL A 588 -29.17 3.94 -26.74
N THR A 589 -30.02 3.08 -27.32
CA THR A 589 -31.17 3.47 -28.13
C THR A 589 -32.50 3.30 -27.41
N GLN A 590 -32.58 2.37 -26.44
CA GLN A 590 -33.82 2.02 -25.75
C GLN A 590 -33.86 2.46 -24.28
N VAL A 591 -35.06 2.79 -23.81
CA VAL A 591 -35.38 3.02 -22.40
C VAL A 591 -35.16 1.73 -21.61
N LYS A 592 -34.53 1.82 -20.43
CA LYS A 592 -34.34 0.68 -19.53
C LYS A 592 -34.64 1.10 -18.09
N ARG A 593 -35.52 0.33 -17.42
CA ARG A 593 -35.82 0.45 -15.97
C ARG A 593 -36.30 1.86 -15.56
N GLY A 594 -37.26 2.43 -16.29
CA GLY A 594 -37.86 3.73 -15.95
C GLY A 594 -36.95 4.96 -16.12
N ARG A 595 -35.79 4.82 -16.78
CA ARG A 595 -34.86 5.94 -17.05
C ARG A 595 -34.91 6.35 -18.51
N SER A 596 -35.02 7.65 -18.77
CA SER A 596 -35.03 8.15 -20.15
C SER A 596 -33.72 7.84 -20.88
N VAL A 597 -33.78 7.74 -22.21
CA VAL A 597 -32.62 7.45 -23.07
C VAL A 597 -31.50 8.47 -22.84
N LEU A 598 -31.84 9.76 -22.67
CA LEU A 598 -30.89 10.83 -22.38
C LEU A 598 -30.16 10.61 -21.05
N GLN A 599 -30.86 10.15 -20.00
CA GLN A 599 -30.23 9.84 -18.71
C GLN A 599 -29.25 8.66 -18.82
N LEU A 600 -29.59 7.64 -19.61
CA LEU A 600 -28.73 6.49 -19.83
C LEU A 600 -27.51 6.84 -20.70
N LYS A 601 -27.69 7.70 -21.72
CA LYS A 601 -26.60 8.24 -22.55
C LYS A 601 -25.60 9.07 -21.72
N LEU A 602 -26.09 9.88 -20.77
CA LEU A 602 -25.26 10.74 -19.91
C LEU A 602 -24.75 10.08 -18.62
N LYS A 603 -24.96 8.77 -18.43
CA LYS A 603 -24.59 8.09 -17.18
C LYS A 603 -23.11 8.25 -16.80
N LYS A 604 -22.20 8.19 -17.78
CA LYS A 604 -20.76 8.38 -17.55
C LYS A 604 -20.42 9.85 -17.23
N TYR A 605 -21.05 10.79 -17.93
CA TYR A 605 -20.87 12.22 -17.67
C TYR A 605 -21.35 12.63 -16.27
N ARG A 606 -22.42 12.01 -15.74
CA ARG A 606 -22.89 12.25 -14.37
C ARG A 606 -21.82 11.98 -13.30
N LEU A 607 -20.87 11.09 -13.55
CA LEU A 607 -19.75 10.83 -12.64
C LEU A 607 -18.85 12.07 -12.47
N VAL A 608 -18.71 12.89 -13.52
CA VAL A 608 -17.99 14.16 -13.45
C VAL A 608 -18.70 15.12 -12.48
N ASN A 609 -20.01 15.26 -12.63
CA ASN A 609 -20.81 16.11 -11.74
C ASN A 609 -20.77 15.60 -10.29
N GLN A 610 -20.86 14.27 -10.08
CA GLN A 610 -20.72 13.66 -8.76
C GLN A 610 -19.37 13.97 -8.13
N LEU A 611 -18.28 13.86 -8.89
CA LEU A 611 -16.94 14.18 -8.41
C LEU A 611 -16.79 15.67 -8.08
N CYS A 612 -17.38 16.57 -8.88
CA CYS A 612 -17.43 18.00 -8.56
C CYS A 612 -18.17 18.27 -7.25
N MET A 613 -19.32 17.62 -7.02
CA MET A 613 -20.10 17.76 -5.78
C MET A 613 -19.35 17.20 -4.57
N TRP A 614 -18.75 16.02 -4.70
CA TRP A 614 -17.95 15.40 -3.63
C TRP A 614 -16.74 16.25 -3.25
N LYS A 615 -16.08 16.87 -4.23
CA LYS A 615 -14.96 17.78 -3.95
C LYS A 615 -15.38 19.00 -3.14
N LYS A 616 -16.51 19.64 -3.49
CA LYS A 616 -17.04 20.77 -2.72
C LYS A 616 -17.29 20.34 -1.26
N LYS A 617 -17.99 19.22 -1.06
CA LYS A 617 -18.23 18.67 0.29
C LYS A 617 -16.95 18.34 1.03
N ASN A 618 -15.99 17.67 0.37
CA ASN A 618 -14.73 17.28 0.97
C ASN A 618 -13.86 18.48 1.35
N ILE A 619 -13.93 19.61 0.62
CA ILE A 619 -13.20 20.83 1.00
C ILE A 619 -13.76 21.36 2.31
N THR A 620 -15.08 21.55 2.41
CA THR A 620 -15.73 22.02 3.63
C THR A 620 -15.46 21.08 4.81
N GLN A 621 -15.60 19.77 4.58
CA GLN A 621 -15.33 18.75 5.59
C GLN A 621 -13.86 18.70 5.99
N ARG A 622 -12.91 18.85 5.07
CA ARG A 622 -11.48 18.90 5.40
C ARG A 622 -11.14 20.13 6.24
N THR A 623 -11.71 21.28 5.93
CA THR A 623 -11.51 22.50 6.74
C THR A 623 -12.05 22.30 8.15
N GLN A 624 -13.25 21.72 8.30
CA GLN A 624 -13.82 21.38 9.62
C GLN A 624 -12.97 20.32 10.36
N GLN A 625 -12.55 19.27 9.66
CA GLN A 625 -11.70 18.21 10.19
C GLN A 625 -10.31 18.69 10.60
N GLN A 626 -9.74 19.66 9.87
CA GLN A 626 -8.48 20.31 10.23
C GLN A 626 -8.62 21.16 11.49
N LYS A 627 -9.72 21.93 11.60
CA LYS A 627 -10.05 22.66 12.84
C LYS A 627 -10.21 21.70 14.03
N GLN A 628 -10.73 20.49 13.80
CA GLN A 628 -10.90 19.45 14.81
C GLN A 628 -9.68 18.53 14.99
N GLY A 629 -8.55 18.78 14.31
CA GLY A 629 -7.32 17.96 14.42
C GLY A 629 -7.41 16.54 13.82
N LEU A 630 -8.46 16.21 13.07
CA LEU A 630 -8.74 14.87 12.52
C LEU A 630 -8.49 14.81 11.00
N CYS A 631 -7.24 14.66 10.55
CA CYS A 631 -6.98 14.52 9.11
C CYS A 631 -7.11 13.05 8.63
N ILE A 632 -8.25 12.69 8.03
CA ILE A 632 -8.45 11.37 7.40
C ILE A 632 -8.28 11.47 5.88
N GLN A 633 -7.44 10.61 5.30
CA GLN A 633 -7.29 10.51 3.85
C GLN A 633 -8.44 9.71 3.23
N ASN A 634 -9.33 10.38 2.48
CA ASN A 634 -10.41 9.72 1.75
C ASN A 634 -9.90 9.06 0.45
N THR A 635 -9.84 7.72 0.44
CA THR A 635 -9.42 6.92 -0.72
C THR A 635 -10.47 6.85 -1.84
N THR A 636 -11.75 7.07 -1.50
CA THR A 636 -12.89 6.95 -2.43
C THR A 636 -12.88 8.01 -3.54
N GLU A 637 -12.57 9.27 -3.21
CA GLU A 637 -12.46 10.37 -4.18
C GLU A 637 -11.32 10.10 -5.18
N SER A 638 -10.18 9.63 -4.68
CA SER A 638 -9.01 9.29 -5.48
C SER A 638 -9.32 8.17 -6.49
N ASN A 639 -10.08 7.16 -6.06
CA ASN A 639 -10.48 6.04 -6.93
C ASN A 639 -11.45 6.49 -8.03
N LEU A 640 -12.46 7.30 -7.69
CA LEU A 640 -13.42 7.82 -8.68
C LEU A 640 -12.72 8.71 -9.71
N ARG A 641 -11.79 9.56 -9.25
CA ARG A 641 -10.98 10.42 -10.11
C ARG A 641 -10.13 9.60 -11.09
N GLN A 642 -9.39 8.62 -10.58
CA GLN A 642 -8.56 7.75 -11.41
C GLN A 642 -9.40 6.97 -12.44
N TYR A 643 -10.59 6.53 -12.05
CA TYR A 643 -11.52 5.88 -12.99
C TYR A 643 -11.96 6.83 -14.11
N LEU A 644 -12.32 8.08 -13.78
CA LEU A 644 -12.70 9.09 -14.76
C LEU A 644 -11.56 9.45 -15.70
N GLU A 645 -10.34 9.65 -15.19
CA GLU A 645 -9.15 9.95 -16.00
C GLU A 645 -8.87 8.84 -17.02
N ARG A 646 -8.94 7.57 -16.60
CA ARG A 646 -8.82 6.42 -17.50
C ARG A 646 -9.92 6.38 -18.55
N LEU A 647 -11.16 6.70 -18.15
CA LEU A 647 -12.30 6.69 -19.04
C LEU A 647 -12.20 7.80 -20.09
N VAL A 648 -11.74 8.99 -19.70
CA VAL A 648 -11.50 10.11 -20.63
C VAL A 648 -10.37 9.77 -21.59
N ALA A 649 -9.24 9.25 -21.09
CA ALA A 649 -8.13 8.81 -21.93
C ALA A 649 -8.56 7.76 -22.97
N ASP A 650 -9.37 6.78 -22.56
CA ASP A 650 -9.94 5.78 -23.46
C ASP A 650 -10.79 6.41 -24.56
N ARG A 651 -11.60 7.44 -24.24
CA ARG A 651 -12.41 8.15 -25.23
C ARG A 651 -11.59 9.01 -26.18
N ILE A 652 -10.52 9.64 -25.71
CA ILE A 652 -9.60 10.42 -26.56
C ILE A 652 -8.96 9.49 -27.59
N VAL A 653 -8.46 8.32 -27.15
CA VAL A 653 -7.86 7.33 -28.05
C VAL A 653 -8.90 6.72 -29.00
N GLU A 654 -10.14 6.47 -28.55
CA GLU A 654 -11.22 6.06 -29.46
C GLU A 654 -11.49 7.09 -30.57
N VAL A 655 -11.42 8.40 -30.26
CA VAL A 655 -11.55 9.48 -31.27
C VAL A 655 -10.36 9.46 -32.23
N ALA A 656 -9.15 9.23 -31.74
CA ALA A 656 -7.95 9.07 -32.57
C ALA A 656 -8.08 7.91 -33.55
N LEU A 657 -8.51 6.75 -33.06
CA LEU A 657 -8.73 5.57 -33.89
C LEU A 657 -9.82 5.79 -34.95
N LYS A 658 -10.92 6.47 -34.59
CA LYS A 658 -12.03 6.76 -35.52
C LYS A 658 -11.57 7.61 -36.71
N HIS A 659 -10.69 8.58 -36.46
CA HIS A 659 -10.20 9.52 -37.47
C HIS A 659 -8.85 9.15 -38.06
N GLN A 660 -8.30 7.99 -37.69
CA GLN A 660 -6.98 7.55 -38.11
C GLN A 660 -5.90 8.64 -37.89
N ALA A 661 -5.96 9.37 -36.79
CA ALA A 661 -4.98 10.41 -36.47
C ALA A 661 -3.56 9.84 -36.30
N GLY A 662 -2.56 10.45 -36.92
CA GLY A 662 -1.15 10.08 -36.80
C GLY A 662 -0.56 10.35 -35.41
N SER A 663 -0.98 11.45 -34.76
CA SER A 663 -0.51 11.81 -33.43
C SER A 663 -1.58 12.45 -32.54
N ILE A 664 -1.39 12.30 -31.22
CA ILE A 664 -2.15 13.01 -30.18
C ILE A 664 -1.20 14.01 -29.53
N VAL A 665 -1.55 15.29 -29.56
CA VAL A 665 -0.75 16.35 -28.95
C VAL A 665 -1.39 16.79 -27.65
N THR A 666 -0.65 16.65 -26.55
CA THR A 666 -1.05 17.05 -25.20
C THR A 666 -0.26 18.29 -24.77
N PRO A 667 -0.78 19.14 -23.88
CA PRO A 667 -0.12 20.39 -23.56
C PRO A 667 0.96 20.20 -22.50
N GLN A 668 2.07 20.95 -22.62
CA GLN A 668 3.17 20.91 -21.66
C GLN A 668 2.79 21.55 -20.32
N LEU A 669 2.77 20.75 -19.25
CA LEU A 669 2.24 21.18 -17.95
C LEU A 669 3.13 22.16 -17.18
N GLY A 670 4.42 22.28 -17.52
CA GLY A 670 5.37 23.16 -16.85
C GLY A 670 5.00 24.64 -17.00
N GLU A 671 4.88 25.11 -18.24
CA GLU A 671 4.60 26.52 -18.54
C GLU A 671 3.15 26.93 -18.25
N ILE A 672 2.20 26.00 -18.33
CA ILE A 672 0.76 26.30 -18.15
C ILE A 672 0.50 26.88 -16.76
N ARG A 673 1.19 26.38 -15.73
CA ARG A 673 0.97 26.84 -14.36
C ARG A 673 1.42 28.28 -14.19
N GLU A 674 2.64 28.59 -14.59
CA GLU A 674 3.23 29.92 -14.46
C GLU A 674 2.49 30.94 -15.32
N SER A 675 2.15 30.57 -16.54
CA SER A 675 1.42 31.41 -17.47
C SER A 675 0.01 31.75 -16.98
N ILE A 676 -0.72 30.75 -16.45
CA ILE A 676 -2.03 30.97 -15.83
C ILE A 676 -1.90 31.77 -14.54
N GLU A 677 -0.90 31.51 -13.70
CA GLU A 677 -0.69 32.28 -12.47
C GLU A 677 -0.43 33.77 -12.77
N SER A 678 0.38 34.08 -13.78
CA SER A 678 0.63 35.45 -14.23
C SER A 678 -0.64 36.11 -14.77
N ALA A 679 -1.42 35.42 -15.59
CA ALA A 679 -2.68 35.95 -16.12
C ALA A 679 -3.72 36.21 -15.01
N VAL A 680 -3.79 35.32 -14.03
CA VAL A 680 -4.70 35.45 -12.89
C VAL A 680 -4.30 36.63 -12.00
N GLN A 681 -3.01 36.83 -11.79
CA GLN A 681 -2.51 38.00 -11.06
C GLN A 681 -2.80 39.30 -11.83
N ALA A 682 -2.68 39.30 -13.16
CA ALA A 682 -3.03 40.45 -13.99
C ALA A 682 -4.54 40.79 -13.87
N ILE A 683 -5.41 39.78 -13.99
CA ILE A 683 -6.86 39.95 -13.80
C ILE A 683 -7.18 40.42 -12.38
N ALA A 684 -6.51 39.86 -11.37
CA ALA A 684 -6.71 40.26 -9.98
C ALA A 684 -6.37 41.75 -9.78
N LYS A 685 -5.28 42.23 -10.39
CA LYS A 685 -4.88 43.64 -10.34
C LYS A 685 -5.87 44.56 -11.04
N GLN A 686 -6.46 44.12 -12.16
CA GLN A 686 -7.50 44.87 -12.89
C GLN A 686 -8.82 44.92 -12.11
N LEU A 687 -9.22 43.82 -11.47
CA LEU A 687 -10.49 43.77 -10.72
C LEU A 687 -10.41 44.48 -9.37
N PHE A 688 -9.22 44.53 -8.78
CA PHE A 688 -8.98 45.07 -7.44
C PHE A 688 -7.79 46.03 -7.48
N GLU A 689 -7.95 47.18 -8.13
CA GLU A 689 -6.96 48.25 -8.11
C GLU A 689 -6.77 48.68 -6.64
N ASN A 690 -5.55 48.54 -6.11
CA ASN A 690 -5.13 48.85 -4.72
C ASN A 690 -5.49 47.88 -3.58
N HIS A 691 -6.43 46.94 -3.74
CA HIS A 691 -6.74 45.96 -2.67
C HIS A 691 -5.89 44.68 -2.76
N ARG A 692 -4.68 44.71 -2.17
CA ARG A 692 -3.72 43.59 -2.21
C ARG A 692 -4.27 42.29 -1.61
N GLU A 693 -5.06 42.37 -0.55
CA GLU A 693 -5.66 41.19 0.09
C GLU A 693 -6.72 40.54 -0.80
N ALA A 694 -7.57 41.34 -1.43
CA ALA A 694 -8.56 40.86 -2.40
C ALA A 694 -7.87 40.22 -3.62
N GLN A 695 -6.78 40.81 -4.12
CA GLN A 695 -5.97 40.21 -5.18
C GLN A 695 -5.41 38.84 -4.78
N GLN A 696 -4.87 38.72 -3.57
CA GLN A 696 -4.32 37.46 -3.05
C GLN A 696 -5.41 36.42 -2.79
N ALA A 697 -6.56 36.83 -2.24
CA ALA A 697 -7.71 35.98 -2.02
C ALA A 697 -8.26 35.44 -3.35
N TYR A 698 -8.38 36.29 -4.36
CA TYR A 698 -8.78 35.90 -5.72
C TYR A 698 -7.78 34.91 -6.34
N ALA A 699 -6.48 35.20 -6.28
CA ALA A 699 -5.45 34.28 -6.77
C ALA A 699 -5.43 32.94 -6.00
N LYS A 700 -5.69 32.97 -4.68
CA LYS A 700 -5.78 31.77 -3.83
C LYS A 700 -6.99 30.92 -4.19
N GLN A 701 -8.17 31.52 -4.34
CA GLN A 701 -9.37 30.83 -4.82
C GLN A 701 -9.13 30.23 -6.21
N PHE A 702 -8.45 30.98 -7.09
CA PHE A 702 -8.10 30.50 -8.42
C PHE A 702 -7.17 29.27 -8.36
N ARG A 703 -6.12 29.30 -7.53
CA ARG A 703 -5.22 28.15 -7.31
C ARG A 703 -6.01 26.94 -6.80
N MET A 704 -6.87 27.14 -5.80
CA MET A 704 -7.72 26.07 -5.25
C MET A 704 -8.64 25.45 -6.31
N ASP A 705 -9.10 26.24 -7.28
CA ASP A 705 -9.94 25.77 -8.39
C ASP A 705 -9.17 25.04 -9.48
N PHE A 706 -8.00 25.56 -9.87
CA PHE A 706 -7.15 24.95 -10.90
C PHE A 706 -6.56 23.61 -10.43
N HIS A 707 -6.12 23.51 -9.17
CA HIS A 707 -5.56 22.29 -8.58
C HIS A 707 -6.60 21.19 -8.30
N ARG A 708 -7.88 21.40 -8.66
CA ARG A 708 -8.91 20.35 -8.53
C ARG A 708 -8.62 19.16 -9.44
N TRP A 709 -7.88 19.30 -10.53
CA TRP A 709 -7.57 18.20 -11.45
C TRP A 709 -6.06 17.98 -11.64
N SER A 710 -5.69 16.74 -11.95
CA SER A 710 -4.29 16.32 -12.08
C SER A 710 -4.08 16.03 -13.55
N TYR A 711 -3.86 17.11 -14.30
CA TYR A 711 -3.62 17.01 -15.72
C TYR A 711 -2.42 16.11 -16.02
N GLY A 712 -1.41 16.05 -15.13
CA GLY A 712 -0.31 15.08 -15.21
C GLY A 712 -0.78 13.64 -15.27
N ARG A 713 -1.62 13.20 -14.31
CA ARG A 713 -2.16 11.83 -14.30
C ARG A 713 -3.03 11.53 -15.51
N LEU A 714 -3.78 12.52 -16.00
CA LEU A 714 -4.57 12.37 -17.20
C LEU A 714 -3.67 12.18 -18.43
N THR A 715 -2.64 13.02 -18.58
CA THR A 715 -1.62 12.90 -19.63
C THR A 715 -0.94 11.53 -19.57
N ASP A 716 -0.59 11.04 -18.37
CA ASP A 716 -0.04 9.69 -18.19
C ASP A 716 -1.02 8.59 -18.63
N CYS A 717 -2.30 8.74 -18.32
CA CYS A 717 -3.34 7.81 -18.77
C CYS A 717 -3.51 7.84 -20.30
N ILE A 718 -3.43 9.01 -20.93
CA ILE A 718 -3.46 9.17 -22.39
C ILE A 718 -2.24 8.50 -23.01
N HIS A 719 -1.03 8.77 -22.53
CA HIS A 719 0.19 8.10 -22.99
C HIS A 719 0.09 6.59 -22.86
N SER A 720 -0.35 6.09 -21.70
CA SER A 720 -0.49 4.64 -21.46
C SER A 720 -1.47 3.99 -22.44
N ARG A 721 -2.62 4.62 -22.69
CA ARG A 721 -3.64 4.08 -23.60
C ARG A 721 -3.25 4.21 -25.07
N ALA A 722 -2.69 5.35 -25.49
CA ALA A 722 -2.23 5.59 -26.85
C ALA A 722 -1.10 4.63 -27.23
N ARG A 723 -0.16 4.37 -26.30
CA ARG A 723 0.93 3.41 -26.49
C ARG A 723 0.45 1.97 -26.69
N GLN A 724 -0.66 1.58 -26.08
CA GLN A 724 -1.25 0.25 -26.29
C GLN A 724 -1.77 0.07 -27.72
N GLU A 725 -2.29 1.14 -28.33
CA GLU A 725 -2.81 1.10 -29.70
C GLU A 725 -1.75 1.51 -30.74
N GLY A 726 -0.57 1.98 -30.32
CA GLY A 726 0.53 2.37 -31.19
C GLY A 726 0.47 3.82 -31.71
N ILE A 727 -0.30 4.69 -31.07
CA ILE A 727 -0.44 6.10 -31.47
C ILE A 727 0.66 6.94 -30.83
N LEU A 728 1.30 7.80 -31.62
CA LEU A 728 2.32 8.74 -31.14
C LEU A 728 1.67 9.82 -30.26
N VAL A 729 2.25 10.11 -29.09
CA VAL A 729 1.82 11.23 -28.25
C VAL A 729 2.93 12.25 -28.15
N GLN A 730 2.65 13.48 -28.55
CA GLN A 730 3.57 14.62 -28.52
C GLN A 730 3.14 15.64 -27.48
N ALA A 731 4.08 16.50 -27.09
CA ALA A 731 3.82 17.62 -26.20
C ALA A 731 3.78 18.92 -27.03
N GLY A 732 2.77 19.76 -26.81
CA GLY A 732 2.61 21.05 -27.47
C GLY A 732 2.45 22.19 -26.47
N ARG A 733 2.64 23.43 -26.92
CA ARG A 733 2.44 24.64 -26.13
C ARG A 733 0.98 25.07 -26.22
N GLN A 734 0.36 25.28 -25.05
CA GLN A 734 -1.02 25.77 -24.98
C GLN A 734 -1.03 27.29 -24.76
N PRO A 735 -1.76 28.08 -25.58
CA PRO A 735 -1.89 29.51 -25.34
C PRO A 735 -2.78 29.80 -24.12
N VAL A 736 -2.52 30.95 -23.49
CA VAL A 736 -3.18 31.40 -22.25
C VAL A 736 -4.64 31.74 -22.51
N GLU A 737 -4.87 32.50 -23.57
CA GLU A 737 -6.16 33.06 -23.95
C GLU A 737 -6.77 32.32 -25.15
N GLY A 738 -8.05 32.56 -25.40
CA GLY A 738 -8.80 31.99 -26.51
C GLY A 738 -9.70 30.81 -26.18
N ASN A 739 -10.58 30.50 -27.13
CA ASN A 739 -11.55 29.41 -27.05
C ASN A 739 -10.86 28.05 -27.02
N LEU A 740 -11.49 27.05 -26.39
CA LEU A 740 -10.99 25.67 -26.32
C LEU A 740 -10.63 25.07 -27.68
N VAL A 741 -11.40 25.44 -28.72
CA VAL A 741 -11.16 25.01 -30.10
C VAL A 741 -9.86 25.59 -30.63
N GLY A 742 -9.63 26.91 -30.48
CA GLY A 742 -8.39 27.57 -30.88
C GLY A 742 -7.18 27.12 -30.07
N LYS A 743 -7.38 26.82 -28.78
CA LYS A 743 -6.35 26.21 -27.92
C LYS A 743 -5.94 24.85 -28.44
N ALA A 744 -6.89 23.98 -28.76
CA ALA A 744 -6.61 22.66 -29.33
C ALA A 744 -5.86 22.74 -30.67
N LEU A 745 -6.25 23.68 -31.54
CA LEU A 745 -5.55 23.96 -32.81
C LEU A 745 -4.08 24.34 -32.56
N THR A 746 -3.86 25.36 -31.73
CA THR A 746 -2.51 25.89 -31.46
C THR A 746 -1.61 24.81 -30.82
N ILE A 747 -2.16 23.99 -29.93
CA ILE A 747 -1.45 22.86 -29.33
C ILE A 747 -1.01 21.88 -30.41
N ALA A 748 -1.90 21.46 -31.30
CA ALA A 748 -1.56 20.51 -32.35
C ALA A 748 -0.49 21.05 -33.31
N LEU A 749 -0.57 22.34 -33.68
CA LEU A 749 0.42 22.99 -34.55
C LEU A 749 1.79 23.09 -33.86
N SER A 750 1.82 23.49 -32.58
CA SER A 750 3.07 23.60 -31.82
C SER A 750 3.79 22.27 -31.60
N GLY A 751 3.06 21.15 -31.51
CA GLY A 751 3.65 19.81 -31.36
C GLY A 751 4.46 19.35 -32.57
N ARG A 752 4.27 19.98 -33.73
CA ARG A 752 5.02 19.69 -34.97
C ARG A 752 6.41 20.35 -34.98
N ASN A 753 6.56 21.51 -34.33
CA ASN A 753 7.81 22.29 -34.33
C ASN A 753 8.80 21.84 -33.24
N LEU A 754 8.46 20.82 -32.46
CA LEU A 754 9.26 20.27 -31.35
C LEU A 754 9.92 18.92 -31.69
N VAL A 755 9.89 18.51 -32.95
CA VAL A 755 10.65 17.38 -33.52
C VAL A 755 11.64 17.95 -34.52
#